data_AF-A0A9E0DJW7-F1
#
_entry.id   AF-A0A9E0DJW7-F1
#
_cell.length_a   1.000
_cell.length_b   1.000
_cell.length_c   1.000
_cell.angle_alpha   90.00
_cell.angle_beta   90.00
_cell.angle_gamma   90.00
#
_symmetry.space_group_name_H-M   'P 1'
#
loop_
_entity.id
_entity.type
_entity.pdbx_description
1 polymer ?
#
loop_
_entity_poly.entity_id
_entity_poly.type
_entity_poly.pdbx_seq_one_letter_code
_entity_poly.pdbx_strand_id
1 'polypeptide(L)'
;MAQRQLSLFPRMIIGLVVVCLLGGGVMGEAVGAQSPTPVGSPTPVGSPTPVGTPTPSGTEEPAPVSTPQGTPTPEPLFVFQECEEVDEATLRDELNRITQEVFVGGQGGLEIEALVADQWVALGIDGVIDAQIDLAVARVASEEDYWSRVVSGWSADKAEEFTTKVATYAFDSEPFRVAIDQLSAGVADGLTAGMESMSARSASSALLCVQEFIGKTYSETMVGLFVEDVQAGVAAADLADVDAGVNPILDSRTKTLAGIGIIIGAQIAKRLAKAIAQRVAGKVAGRLLGRAATTVIPLAGWIIGGGLLVWDLVEAGNGSLPQIQTALKGTDVKAGIRTEIGEAVNVEMAAALPEMARTVSNEIYSQWLDFRRKHNRVLELAEANDRFRTLLDSADVGDVGRLGDLVAFYDQTLDQPALDADIRNGQLERLLYLPDATLTLLQEVVDPAVVVAWADLAGDGIDQVVATELFRVAQPTDFADRDALDRVLALADPAAIAQIMLLASADRVTLLQLPVAQVQSLAVAYTVDDLTWLASYATALAPQQRAQLVDRLLREPALMPRLKFEDIRKALLETDNMPETLTFLAPEKPVQNPMDQVTGVIEDTSQVLNGDVPWRLFLRKYATLRNGLILLGVLIGLWILIRLMFRRNQGVNVTINMPDREKKK
;
A
#
# COMPACT_ATOMS: atom_id res chain seq x y z
N MET A 1 44.45 51.51 -25.88
CA MET A 1 43.02 51.90 -25.86
C MET A 1 42.25 50.61 -25.58
N ALA A 2 42.00 50.29 -24.30
CA ALA A 2 40.73 50.51 -23.56
C ALA A 2 39.62 49.52 -24.04
N GLN A 3 38.91 48.71 -23.25
CA GLN A 3 38.52 48.59 -21.83
C GLN A 3 38.16 47.10 -21.57
N ARG A 4 38.57 46.40 -20.49
CA ARG A 4 38.14 46.37 -19.05
C ARG A 4 36.69 45.91 -18.76
N GLN A 5 36.56 44.85 -17.93
CA GLN A 5 35.63 44.60 -16.78
C GLN A 5 35.51 43.06 -16.55
N LEU A 6 36.28 42.38 -15.69
CA LEU A 6 36.15 42.10 -14.24
C LEU A 6 34.82 42.36 -13.52
N SER A 7 34.39 41.36 -12.72
CA SER A 7 33.77 41.37 -11.37
C SER A 7 32.56 40.40 -11.28
N LEU A 8 32.59 39.32 -10.48
CA LEU A 8 32.41 39.15 -9.03
C LEU A 8 30.99 38.71 -8.62
N PHE A 9 30.96 37.69 -7.76
CA PHE A 9 29.89 37.25 -6.85
C PHE A 9 28.98 38.35 -6.29
N PRO A 10 27.73 38.01 -5.87
CA PRO A 10 27.51 37.85 -4.43
C PRO A 10 26.56 36.71 -3.99
N ARG A 11 26.78 36.31 -2.73
CA ARG A 11 25.87 35.60 -1.81
C ARG A 11 24.61 36.46 -1.54
N MET A 12 23.49 35.82 -1.18
CA MET A 12 22.89 35.86 0.17
C MET A 12 21.39 35.55 0.11
N ILE A 13 21.04 34.45 0.76
CA ILE A 13 19.71 33.92 1.03
C ILE A 13 19.08 34.77 2.14
N ILE A 14 17.88 35.32 1.89
CA ILE A 14 16.96 35.81 2.92
C ILE A 14 15.56 35.30 2.53
N GLY A 15 15.14 34.20 3.15
CA GLY A 15 13.80 33.64 3.06
C GLY A 15 13.11 33.77 4.41
N LEU A 16 12.10 34.62 4.44
CA LEU A 16 11.30 35.06 5.58
C LEU A 16 10.42 33.90 6.11
N VAL A 17 10.57 33.49 7.37
CA VAL A 17 9.63 32.60 8.07
C VAL A 17 8.67 33.46 8.90
N VAL A 18 7.39 33.38 8.58
CA VAL A 18 6.28 33.93 9.38
C VAL A 18 5.47 32.75 9.87
N VAL A 19 5.56 32.43 11.17
CA VAL A 19 4.60 31.57 11.87
C VAL A 19 4.24 32.24 13.20
N CYS A 20 2.94 32.43 13.39
CA CYS A 20 2.33 33.14 14.52
C CYS A 20 2.47 32.37 15.84
N LEU A 21 2.76 33.13 16.90
CA LEU A 21 2.66 32.76 18.31
C LEU A 21 1.35 33.31 18.90
N LEU A 22 0.45 32.42 19.34
CA LEU A 22 -0.54 32.57 20.42
C LEU A 22 -0.94 31.12 20.78
N GLY A 23 -0.96 30.58 21.99
CA GLY A 23 -0.85 31.10 23.35
C GLY A 23 -1.71 30.19 24.24
N GLY A 24 -1.21 29.80 25.42
CA GLY A 24 -2.04 29.32 26.53
C GLY A 24 -1.98 27.82 26.83
N GLY A 25 -1.24 27.45 27.87
CA GLY A 25 -1.28 26.12 28.47
C GLY A 25 -2.35 25.97 29.54
N VAL A 26 -2.58 24.72 29.99
CA VAL A 26 -3.08 24.36 31.32
C VAL A 26 -2.54 22.97 31.68
N MET A 27 -2.09 22.85 32.94
CA MET A 27 -1.63 21.63 33.63
C MET A 27 -2.69 20.51 33.62
N GLY A 28 -2.23 19.26 33.54
CA GLY A 28 -3.06 18.08 33.79
C GLY A 28 -2.23 16.93 34.36
N GLU A 29 -2.62 16.48 35.55
CA GLU A 29 -2.02 15.46 36.40
C GLU A 29 -1.66 14.12 35.72
N ALA A 30 -0.52 13.57 36.13
CA ALA A 30 -0.17 12.17 35.98
C ALA A 30 -0.84 11.35 37.09
N VAL A 31 -1.74 10.43 36.73
CA VAL A 31 -2.21 9.34 37.58
C VAL A 31 -2.09 8.05 36.79
N GLY A 32 -1.44 7.06 37.41
CA GLY A 32 -0.95 5.85 36.76
C GLY A 32 -2.03 4.90 36.24
N ALA A 33 -1.66 4.17 35.19
CA ALA A 33 -2.39 3.01 34.72
C ALA A 33 -1.47 1.78 34.79
N GLN A 34 -2.05 0.72 35.36
CA GLN A 34 -1.43 -0.53 35.74
C GLN A 34 -1.16 -1.41 34.51
N SER A 35 -0.07 -2.17 34.59
CA SER A 35 0.32 -3.21 33.64
C SER A 35 -0.62 -4.43 33.75
N PRO A 36 -1.21 -4.96 32.66
CA PRO A 36 -1.93 -6.21 32.70
C PRO A 36 -0.99 -7.40 32.46
N THR A 37 -1.04 -8.34 33.40
CA THR A 37 -0.44 -9.68 33.38
C THR A 37 -0.96 -10.52 32.20
N PRO A 38 -0.13 -11.34 31.53
CA PRO A 38 -0.61 -12.25 30.49
C PRO A 38 -1.26 -13.51 31.10
N VAL A 39 -2.46 -13.82 30.65
CA VAL A 39 -3.22 -15.04 30.98
C VAL A 39 -2.76 -16.19 30.07
N GLY A 40 -2.62 -17.37 30.68
CA GLY A 40 -1.98 -18.55 30.12
C GLY A 40 -2.68 -19.24 28.94
N SER A 41 -1.84 -19.98 28.22
CA SER A 41 -2.12 -20.87 27.10
C SER A 41 -2.88 -22.14 27.55
N PRO A 42 -3.91 -22.61 26.82
CA PRO A 42 -4.49 -23.93 27.08
C PRO A 42 -3.81 -25.04 26.25
N THR A 43 -3.46 -26.11 26.95
CA THR A 43 -2.98 -27.41 26.43
C THR A 43 -4.08 -28.17 25.67
N PRO A 44 -3.78 -28.92 24.60
CA PRO A 44 -4.78 -29.68 23.84
C PRO A 44 -5.11 -31.02 24.52
N VAL A 45 -6.40 -31.36 24.57
CA VAL A 45 -6.92 -32.62 25.12
C VAL A 45 -7.34 -33.55 23.98
N GLY A 46 -6.71 -34.73 23.95
CA GLY A 46 -7.34 -36.05 23.84
C GLY A 46 -8.32 -36.34 22.69
N SER A 47 -7.81 -37.07 21.70
CA SER A 47 -8.58 -37.88 20.75
C SER A 47 -9.26 -39.08 21.44
N PRO A 48 -10.49 -39.47 21.04
CA PRO A 48 -10.95 -40.83 21.26
C PRO A 48 -11.28 -41.55 19.93
N THR A 49 -10.63 -42.69 19.71
CA THR A 49 -11.15 -43.85 18.98
C THR A 49 -12.16 -44.57 19.90
N PRO A 50 -13.31 -45.13 19.44
CA PRO A 50 -13.30 -46.52 18.95
C PRO A 50 -14.41 -46.96 17.95
N VAL A 51 -14.03 -47.95 17.11
CA VAL A 51 -14.70 -49.25 16.85
C VAL A 51 -16.17 -49.31 16.41
N GLY A 52 -16.41 -50.07 15.32
CA GLY A 52 -17.51 -51.04 15.29
C GLY A 52 -18.36 -51.10 14.01
N THR A 53 -17.92 -51.91 13.04
CA THR A 53 -18.77 -52.43 11.95
C THR A 53 -19.81 -53.42 12.48
N PRO A 54 -21.03 -53.40 11.92
CA PRO A 54 -21.70 -54.66 11.64
C PRO A 54 -22.20 -54.75 10.19
N THR A 55 -21.93 -55.90 9.58
CA THR A 55 -22.60 -56.41 8.38
C THR A 55 -24.04 -56.81 8.72
N PRO A 56 -24.97 -56.67 7.77
CA PRO A 56 -25.82 -57.82 7.47
C PRO A 56 -25.98 -58.09 5.96
N SER A 57 -25.99 -59.39 5.66
CA SER A 57 -26.50 -59.98 4.42
C SER A 57 -28.02 -59.84 4.34
N GLY A 58 -28.55 -59.73 3.12
CA GLY A 58 -29.98 -59.88 2.86
C GLY A 58 -30.37 -59.45 1.45
N THR A 59 -30.34 -60.40 0.52
CA THR A 59 -30.96 -60.33 -0.81
C THR A 59 -32.48 -60.32 -0.66
N GLU A 60 -33.16 -59.29 -1.18
CA GLU A 60 -34.51 -59.40 -1.70
C GLU A 60 -34.76 -58.29 -2.73
N GLU A 61 -35.16 -58.71 -3.92
CA GLU A 61 -35.58 -57.89 -5.06
C GLU A 61 -37.07 -57.54 -4.91
N PRO A 62 -37.46 -56.25 -5.02
CA PRO A 62 -38.78 -55.92 -5.51
C PRO A 62 -38.77 -54.94 -6.69
N ALA A 63 -39.83 -55.10 -7.48
CA ALA A 63 -40.23 -54.48 -8.75
C ALA A 63 -40.00 -52.94 -8.92
N PRO A 64 -39.95 -52.44 -10.18
CA PRO A 64 -39.60 -51.06 -10.48
C PRO A 64 -40.70 -50.09 -10.04
N VAL A 65 -40.35 -49.18 -9.13
CA VAL A 65 -41.15 -48.00 -8.80
C VAL A 65 -40.73 -46.88 -9.76
N SER A 66 -41.70 -46.43 -10.55
CA SER A 66 -41.62 -45.28 -11.44
C SER A 66 -41.20 -44.01 -10.70
N THR A 67 -40.08 -43.42 -11.12
CA THR A 67 -39.55 -42.13 -10.65
C THR A 67 -40.52 -41.00 -11.01
N PRO A 68 -40.95 -40.15 -10.07
CA PRO A 68 -41.58 -38.87 -10.40
C PRO A 68 -40.53 -37.95 -11.04
N GLN A 69 -40.88 -37.29 -12.15
CA GLN A 69 -40.10 -36.17 -12.69
C GLN A 69 -39.91 -35.12 -11.59
N GLY A 70 -38.71 -35.08 -11.01
CA GLY A 70 -38.25 -34.03 -10.12
C GLY A 70 -37.64 -32.90 -10.94
N THR A 71 -38.21 -31.71 -10.77
CA THR A 71 -37.73 -30.35 -10.99
C THR A 71 -36.39 -30.20 -11.73
N PRO A 72 -36.30 -29.38 -12.81
CA PRO A 72 -35.04 -29.09 -13.46
C PRO A 72 -34.05 -28.52 -12.44
N THR A 73 -32.95 -29.23 -12.24
CA THR A 73 -31.74 -28.67 -11.63
C THR A 73 -31.38 -27.41 -12.42
N PRO A 74 -31.13 -26.25 -11.76
CA PRO A 74 -30.66 -25.08 -12.48
C PRO A 74 -29.38 -25.47 -13.21
N GLU A 75 -29.40 -25.32 -14.53
CA GLU A 75 -28.22 -25.52 -15.37
C GLU A 75 -27.07 -24.69 -14.78
N PRO A 76 -25.87 -25.26 -14.61
CA PRO A 76 -24.73 -24.47 -14.17
C PRO A 76 -24.51 -23.35 -15.18
N LEU A 77 -24.53 -22.12 -14.69
CA LEU A 77 -24.03 -20.93 -15.36
C LEU A 77 -22.63 -21.23 -15.92
N PHE A 78 -22.50 -21.19 -17.25
CA PHE A 78 -21.27 -21.10 -18.04
C PHE A 78 -20.11 -22.06 -17.70
N VAL A 79 -19.69 -22.87 -18.67
CA VAL A 79 -18.49 -23.70 -18.51
C VAL A 79 -17.27 -22.82 -18.76
N PHE A 80 -16.63 -22.36 -17.68
CA PHE A 80 -15.47 -21.44 -17.63
C PHE A 80 -14.23 -21.85 -18.44
N GLN A 81 -14.21 -23.04 -19.04
CA GLN A 81 -13.07 -23.57 -19.80
C GLN A 81 -12.77 -22.78 -21.09
N GLU A 82 -13.72 -22.01 -21.62
CA GLU A 82 -13.54 -21.30 -22.90
C GLU A 82 -12.66 -20.05 -22.78
N CYS A 83 -12.63 -19.39 -21.62
CA CYS A 83 -11.76 -18.23 -21.38
C CYS A 83 -10.29 -18.61 -21.20
N GLU A 84 -10.02 -19.89 -20.98
CA GLU A 84 -8.69 -20.41 -20.75
C GLU A 84 -7.84 -20.42 -22.04
N GLU A 85 -8.45 -20.56 -23.22
CA GLU A 85 -7.73 -20.67 -24.51
C GLU A 85 -7.66 -19.36 -25.30
N VAL A 86 -8.07 -18.24 -24.69
CA VAL A 86 -8.20 -16.94 -25.34
C VAL A 86 -6.83 -16.27 -25.48
N ASP A 87 -6.49 -15.85 -26.70
CA ASP A 87 -5.33 -15.00 -26.94
C ASP A 87 -5.69 -13.52 -26.75
N GLU A 88 -4.69 -12.67 -26.53
CA GLU A 88 -4.96 -11.24 -26.30
C GLU A 88 -5.64 -10.57 -27.51
N ALA A 89 -5.34 -11.02 -28.73
CA ALA A 89 -5.89 -10.46 -29.96
C ALA A 89 -7.41 -10.71 -30.08
N THR A 90 -7.91 -11.81 -29.52
CA THR A 90 -9.31 -12.22 -29.54
C THR A 90 -10.04 -11.92 -28.23
N LEU A 91 -9.35 -11.54 -27.16
CA LEU A 91 -9.94 -11.24 -25.85
C LEU A 91 -11.13 -10.29 -25.94
N ARG A 92 -11.02 -9.20 -26.72
CA ARG A 92 -12.13 -8.25 -26.88
C ARG A 92 -13.37 -8.88 -27.53
N ASP A 93 -13.17 -9.72 -28.53
CA ASP A 93 -14.27 -10.39 -29.24
C ASP A 93 -14.92 -11.43 -28.34
N GLU A 94 -14.13 -12.11 -27.51
CA GLU A 94 -14.63 -13.07 -26.53
C GLU A 94 -15.43 -12.40 -25.41
N LEU A 95 -14.93 -11.28 -24.87
CA LEU A 95 -15.70 -10.47 -23.91
C LEU A 95 -17.02 -10.00 -24.52
N ASN A 96 -17.03 -9.60 -25.80
CA ASN A 96 -18.26 -9.24 -26.50
C ASN A 96 -19.23 -10.42 -26.65
N ARG A 97 -18.72 -11.63 -26.87
CA ARG A 97 -19.54 -12.86 -26.98
C ARG A 97 -20.17 -13.18 -25.63
N ILE A 98 -19.36 -13.25 -24.57
CA ILE A 98 -19.80 -13.56 -23.20
C ILE A 98 -20.85 -12.57 -22.72
N THR A 99 -20.62 -11.25 -22.92
CA THR A 99 -21.59 -10.27 -22.49
C THR A 99 -22.90 -10.40 -23.25
N GLN A 100 -22.86 -10.63 -24.57
CA GLN A 100 -24.06 -10.83 -25.39
C GLN A 100 -24.85 -12.08 -24.99
N GLU A 101 -24.18 -13.20 -24.69
CA GLU A 101 -24.84 -14.42 -24.25
C GLU A 101 -25.58 -14.23 -22.93
N VAL A 102 -25.04 -13.45 -21.99
CA VAL A 102 -25.75 -13.11 -20.74
C VAL A 102 -27.02 -12.28 -21.03
N PHE A 103 -26.97 -11.38 -22.00
CA PHE A 103 -28.12 -10.54 -22.39
C PHE A 103 -29.18 -11.27 -23.23
N VAL A 104 -28.78 -12.29 -23.99
CA VAL A 104 -29.67 -13.02 -24.92
C VAL A 104 -30.18 -14.34 -24.33
N GLY A 105 -29.33 -15.06 -23.58
CA GLY A 105 -29.57 -16.42 -23.10
C GLY A 105 -30.02 -16.54 -21.63
N GLY A 106 -30.02 -15.45 -20.86
CA GLY A 106 -30.41 -15.48 -19.46
C GLY A 106 -31.88 -15.89 -19.27
N GLN A 107 -32.14 -17.01 -18.59
CA GLN A 107 -33.47 -17.54 -18.21
C GLN A 107 -34.34 -16.58 -17.36
N GLY A 108 -33.87 -15.36 -17.08
CA GLY A 108 -34.61 -14.29 -16.41
C GLY A 108 -34.75 -13.06 -17.29
N GLY A 109 -35.08 -13.24 -18.58
CA GLY A 109 -35.38 -12.14 -19.48
C GLY A 109 -36.35 -11.16 -18.84
N LEU A 110 -36.17 -9.87 -19.12
CA LEU A 110 -37.04 -8.82 -18.61
C LEU A 110 -38.49 -9.13 -19.02
N GLU A 111 -39.33 -9.56 -18.07
CA GLU A 111 -40.75 -9.81 -18.28
C GLU A 111 -41.49 -8.46 -18.43
N ILE A 112 -41.31 -7.81 -19.58
CA ILE A 112 -41.88 -6.47 -19.86
C ILE A 112 -43.39 -6.49 -19.65
N GLU A 113 -44.08 -7.55 -20.07
CA GLU A 113 -45.54 -7.66 -19.93
C GLU A 113 -45.99 -7.72 -18.47
N ALA A 114 -45.21 -8.38 -17.60
CA ALA A 114 -45.44 -8.44 -16.16
C ALA A 114 -45.12 -7.08 -15.52
N LEU A 115 -44.02 -6.44 -15.90
CA LEU A 115 -43.66 -5.12 -15.39
C LEU A 115 -44.71 -4.05 -15.73
N VAL A 116 -45.19 -4.05 -16.99
CA VAL A 116 -46.29 -3.16 -17.40
C VAL A 116 -47.57 -3.52 -16.64
N ALA A 117 -47.83 -4.81 -16.34
CA ALA A 117 -48.95 -5.24 -15.49
C ALA A 117 -48.94 -4.56 -14.14
N ASP A 118 -47.80 -4.70 -13.45
CA ASP A 118 -47.68 -4.35 -12.06
C ASP A 118 -47.81 -2.84 -11.91
N GLN A 119 -47.18 -2.08 -12.81
CA GLN A 119 -47.30 -0.63 -12.85
C GLN A 119 -48.70 -0.15 -13.25
N TRP A 120 -49.36 -0.84 -14.19
CA TRP A 120 -50.73 -0.54 -14.58
C TRP A 120 -51.71 -0.66 -13.40
N VAL A 121 -51.56 -1.72 -12.61
CA VAL A 121 -52.35 -1.96 -11.40
C VAL A 121 -51.98 -0.96 -10.31
N ALA A 122 -50.69 -0.73 -10.06
CA ALA A 122 -50.19 0.18 -9.02
C ALA A 122 -50.68 1.63 -9.22
N LEU A 123 -50.76 2.08 -10.47
CA LEU A 123 -51.21 3.43 -10.82
C LEU A 123 -52.74 3.55 -10.98
N GLY A 124 -53.48 2.44 -10.91
CA GLY A 124 -54.94 2.46 -11.06
C GLY A 124 -55.41 2.98 -12.41
N ILE A 125 -54.66 2.69 -13.49
CA ILE A 125 -54.93 3.23 -14.84
C ILE A 125 -56.36 2.90 -15.31
N ASP A 126 -56.90 1.75 -14.95
CA ASP A 126 -58.29 1.36 -15.25
C ASP A 126 -59.31 2.39 -14.77
N GLY A 127 -59.13 2.91 -13.54
CA GLY A 127 -60.01 3.93 -12.97
C GLY A 127 -59.85 5.29 -13.63
N VAL A 128 -58.63 5.64 -14.07
CA VAL A 128 -58.38 6.86 -14.84
C VAL A 128 -59.10 6.77 -16.19
N ILE A 129 -58.93 5.67 -16.92
CA ILE A 129 -59.60 5.42 -18.21
C ILE A 129 -61.12 5.54 -18.05
N ASP A 130 -61.69 4.85 -17.05
CA ASP A 130 -63.14 4.87 -16.84
C ASP A 130 -63.68 6.27 -16.55
N ALA A 131 -62.99 7.03 -15.70
CA ALA A 131 -63.38 8.39 -15.37
C ALA A 131 -63.27 9.36 -16.56
N GLN A 132 -62.21 9.24 -17.38
CA GLN A 132 -62.04 10.09 -18.55
C GLN A 132 -63.03 9.76 -19.67
N ILE A 133 -63.40 8.49 -19.84
CA ILE A 133 -64.49 8.09 -20.75
C ILE A 133 -65.82 8.70 -20.29
N ASP A 134 -66.12 8.70 -19.00
CA ASP A 134 -67.36 9.32 -18.47
C ASP A 134 -67.43 10.82 -18.77
N LEU A 135 -66.35 11.54 -18.53
CA LEU A 135 -66.24 12.97 -18.81
C LEU A 135 -66.33 13.26 -20.31
N ALA A 136 -65.69 12.44 -21.14
CA ALA A 136 -65.73 12.56 -22.59
C ALA A 136 -67.14 12.31 -23.17
N VAL A 137 -67.84 11.29 -22.68
CA VAL A 137 -69.24 11.01 -23.05
C VAL A 137 -70.15 12.16 -22.66
N ALA A 138 -70.01 12.68 -21.43
CA ALA A 138 -70.79 13.84 -20.96
C ALA A 138 -70.52 15.09 -21.82
N ARG A 139 -69.26 15.30 -22.22
CA ARG A 139 -68.86 16.41 -23.09
C ARG A 139 -69.48 16.29 -24.48
N VAL A 140 -69.34 15.15 -25.15
CA VAL A 140 -69.96 14.91 -26.47
C VAL A 140 -71.48 15.03 -26.38
N ALA A 141 -72.09 14.54 -25.28
CA ALA A 141 -73.53 14.70 -25.06
C ALA A 141 -73.98 16.16 -24.94
N SER A 142 -73.13 17.04 -24.42
CA SER A 142 -73.40 18.48 -24.27
C SER A 142 -73.10 19.32 -25.51
N GLU A 143 -72.16 18.87 -26.36
CA GLU A 143 -71.76 19.57 -27.59
C GLU A 143 -72.65 19.21 -28.80
N GLU A 144 -73.24 18.01 -28.80
CA GLU A 144 -74.03 17.49 -29.94
C GLU A 144 -75.53 17.75 -29.79
N ASP A 145 -76.13 18.19 -30.91
CA ASP A 145 -77.56 18.48 -30.97
C ASP A 145 -78.40 17.23 -30.68
N TYR A 146 -79.56 17.41 -30.03
CA TYR A 146 -80.40 16.30 -29.56
C TYR A 146 -80.74 15.30 -30.68
N TRP A 147 -80.98 15.79 -31.90
CA TRP A 147 -81.26 14.95 -33.06
C TRP A 147 -80.04 14.19 -33.60
N SER A 148 -78.83 14.77 -33.54
CA SER A 148 -77.59 14.07 -33.89
C SER A 148 -77.32 12.92 -32.90
N ARG A 149 -77.64 13.13 -31.61
CA ARG A 149 -77.56 12.08 -30.59
C ARG A 149 -78.55 10.96 -30.85
N VAL A 150 -79.81 11.28 -31.11
CA VAL A 150 -80.80 10.26 -31.45
C VAL A 150 -80.38 9.47 -32.70
N VAL A 151 -79.95 10.12 -33.79
CA VAL A 151 -79.54 9.44 -35.04
C VAL A 151 -78.31 8.54 -34.86
N SER A 152 -77.40 8.86 -33.93
CA SER A 152 -76.22 8.02 -33.65
C SER A 152 -76.53 6.60 -33.17
N GLY A 153 -77.73 6.34 -32.63
CA GLY A 153 -78.18 4.98 -32.29
C GLY A 153 -78.66 4.15 -33.48
N TRP A 154 -78.79 4.76 -34.65
CA TRP A 154 -79.48 4.21 -35.84
C TRP A 154 -78.62 4.34 -37.11
N SER A 155 -77.49 5.05 -37.04
CA SER A 155 -76.53 5.27 -38.12
C SER A 155 -75.14 4.85 -37.67
N ALA A 156 -74.58 3.88 -38.39
CA ALA A 156 -73.22 3.40 -38.22
C ALA A 156 -72.19 4.54 -38.27
N ASP A 157 -72.27 5.37 -39.32
CA ASP A 157 -71.36 6.49 -39.54
C ASP A 157 -71.37 7.49 -38.38
N LYS A 158 -72.56 7.76 -37.79
CA LYS A 158 -72.66 8.66 -36.63
C LYS A 158 -72.20 8.02 -35.31
N ALA A 159 -72.42 6.73 -35.12
CA ALA A 159 -71.86 6.00 -33.98
C ALA A 159 -70.32 5.99 -34.02
N GLU A 160 -69.73 5.82 -35.21
CA GLU A 160 -68.28 5.88 -35.43
C GLU A 160 -67.73 7.29 -35.15
N GLU A 161 -68.40 8.34 -35.64
CA GLU A 161 -68.01 9.73 -35.35
C GLU A 161 -68.01 10.03 -33.85
N PHE A 162 -69.07 9.60 -33.14
CA PHE A 162 -69.19 9.82 -31.70
C PHE A 162 -68.17 9.01 -30.90
N THR A 163 -67.95 7.77 -31.29
CA THR A 163 -66.92 6.92 -30.69
C THR A 163 -65.54 7.57 -30.84
N THR A 164 -65.24 8.10 -32.03
CA THR A 164 -63.97 8.80 -32.30
C THR A 164 -63.83 10.06 -31.45
N LYS A 165 -64.88 10.88 -31.33
CA LYS A 165 -64.88 12.08 -30.47
C LYS A 165 -64.70 11.73 -29.00
N VAL A 166 -65.43 10.74 -28.48
CA VAL A 166 -65.31 10.28 -27.09
C VAL A 166 -63.90 9.74 -26.83
N ALA A 167 -63.39 8.87 -27.69
CA ALA A 167 -62.03 8.33 -27.57
C ALA A 167 -60.97 9.45 -27.61
N THR A 168 -61.12 10.42 -28.51
CA THR A 168 -60.22 11.57 -28.60
C THR A 168 -60.25 12.39 -27.31
N TYR A 169 -61.43 12.76 -26.82
CA TYR A 169 -61.54 13.55 -25.58
C TYR A 169 -61.04 12.79 -24.34
N ALA A 170 -61.27 11.48 -24.27
CA ALA A 170 -60.84 10.66 -23.13
C ALA A 170 -59.32 10.45 -23.13
N PHE A 171 -58.76 10.02 -24.26
CA PHE A 171 -57.33 9.65 -24.35
C PHE A 171 -56.41 10.85 -24.63
N ASP A 172 -56.95 11.99 -25.07
CA ASP A 172 -56.19 13.24 -25.16
C ASP A 172 -56.28 14.10 -23.88
N SER A 173 -57.00 13.62 -22.86
CA SER A 173 -57.16 14.32 -21.60
C SER A 173 -55.84 14.40 -20.81
N GLU A 174 -55.65 15.52 -20.11
CA GLU A 174 -54.47 15.72 -19.25
C GLU A 174 -54.32 14.61 -18.18
N PRO A 175 -55.38 14.17 -17.47
CA PRO A 175 -55.24 13.10 -16.49
C PRO A 175 -54.80 11.77 -17.09
N PHE A 176 -55.28 11.43 -18.29
CA PHE A 176 -54.83 10.20 -18.98
C PHE A 176 -53.37 10.31 -19.41
N ARG A 177 -52.95 11.45 -19.98
CA ARG A 177 -51.54 11.69 -20.35
C ARG A 177 -50.62 11.57 -19.14
N VAL A 178 -50.96 12.20 -18.02
CA VAL A 178 -50.20 12.09 -16.76
C VAL A 178 -50.12 10.63 -16.28
N ALA A 179 -51.20 9.87 -16.39
CA ALA A 179 -51.21 8.46 -15.99
C ALA A 179 -50.31 7.59 -16.88
N ILE A 180 -50.28 7.83 -18.19
CA ILE A 180 -49.37 7.16 -19.13
C ILE A 180 -47.90 7.58 -18.92
N ASP A 181 -47.65 8.85 -18.58
CA ASP A 181 -46.30 9.33 -18.25
C ASP A 181 -45.78 8.66 -16.97
N GLN A 182 -46.62 8.55 -15.93
CA GLN A 182 -46.29 7.84 -14.69
C GLN A 182 -46.07 6.34 -14.93
N LEU A 183 -46.89 5.71 -15.76
CA LEU A 183 -46.71 4.31 -16.16
C LEU A 183 -45.37 4.13 -16.88
N SER A 184 -45.05 5.03 -17.81
CA SER A 184 -43.78 5.01 -18.53
C SER A 184 -42.58 5.18 -17.60
N ALA A 185 -42.69 6.04 -16.59
CA ALA A 185 -41.67 6.21 -15.56
C ALA A 185 -41.49 4.95 -14.70
N GLY A 186 -42.58 4.37 -14.18
CA GLY A 186 -42.51 3.14 -13.38
C GLY A 186 -41.99 1.93 -14.15
N VAL A 187 -42.37 1.79 -15.44
CA VAL A 187 -41.82 0.76 -16.33
C VAL A 187 -40.34 1.02 -16.61
N ALA A 188 -39.92 2.26 -16.78
CA ALA A 188 -38.51 2.59 -16.92
C ALA A 188 -37.70 2.24 -15.65
N ASP A 189 -38.24 2.50 -14.47
CA ASP A 189 -37.58 2.19 -13.19
C ASP A 189 -37.42 0.67 -12.99
N GLY A 190 -38.48 -0.11 -13.24
CA GLY A 190 -38.38 -1.58 -13.15
C GLY A 190 -37.47 -2.19 -14.23
N LEU A 191 -37.47 -1.61 -15.43
CA LEU A 191 -36.54 -1.98 -16.49
C LEU A 191 -35.11 -1.70 -16.06
N THR A 192 -34.86 -0.56 -15.41
CA THR A 192 -33.55 -0.20 -14.86
C THR A 192 -33.08 -1.28 -13.89
N ALA A 193 -33.87 -1.63 -12.89
CA ALA A 193 -33.50 -2.64 -11.89
C ALA A 193 -33.17 -4.01 -12.51
N GLY A 194 -33.95 -4.46 -13.50
CA GLY A 194 -33.66 -5.70 -14.20
C GLY A 194 -32.40 -5.61 -15.08
N MET A 195 -32.18 -4.47 -15.73
CA MET A 195 -30.95 -4.20 -16.50
C MET A 195 -29.72 -4.11 -15.61
N GLU A 196 -29.83 -3.55 -14.40
CA GLU A 196 -28.73 -3.51 -13.41
C GLU A 196 -28.31 -4.93 -13.04
N SER A 197 -29.27 -5.80 -12.72
CA SER A 197 -28.99 -7.22 -12.42
C SER A 197 -28.33 -7.95 -13.59
N MET A 198 -28.83 -7.78 -14.81
CA MET A 198 -28.22 -8.43 -16.00
C MET A 198 -26.83 -7.87 -16.30
N SER A 199 -26.66 -6.54 -16.21
CA SER A 199 -25.37 -5.88 -16.45
C SER A 199 -24.34 -6.28 -15.40
N ALA A 200 -24.75 -6.42 -14.13
CA ALA A 200 -23.91 -6.92 -13.06
C ALA A 200 -23.41 -8.34 -13.36
N ARG A 201 -24.31 -9.26 -13.73
CA ARG A 201 -23.94 -10.63 -14.11
C ARG A 201 -23.03 -10.68 -15.33
N SER A 202 -23.35 -9.86 -16.35
CA SER A 202 -22.57 -9.74 -17.58
C SER A 202 -21.16 -9.25 -17.29
N ALA A 203 -21.05 -8.18 -16.49
CA ALA A 203 -19.77 -7.61 -16.10
C ALA A 203 -18.95 -8.56 -15.23
N SER A 204 -19.57 -9.24 -14.26
CA SER A 204 -18.89 -10.26 -13.45
C SER A 204 -18.36 -11.41 -14.31
N SER A 205 -19.14 -11.88 -15.29
CA SER A 205 -18.71 -12.98 -16.18
C SER A 205 -17.53 -12.56 -17.05
N ALA A 206 -17.58 -11.37 -17.63
CA ALA A 206 -16.49 -10.80 -18.42
C ALA A 206 -15.24 -10.53 -17.58
N LEU A 207 -15.37 -9.99 -16.35
CA LEU A 207 -14.25 -9.81 -15.42
C LEU A 207 -13.60 -11.15 -15.02
N LEU A 208 -14.39 -12.21 -14.83
CA LEU A 208 -13.85 -13.55 -14.58
C LEU A 208 -13.07 -14.06 -15.78
N CYS A 209 -13.55 -13.81 -17.00
CA CYS A 209 -12.81 -14.16 -18.21
C CYS A 209 -11.44 -13.46 -18.30
N VAL A 210 -11.40 -12.16 -18.00
CA VAL A 210 -10.13 -11.40 -17.94
C VAL A 210 -9.19 -11.97 -16.87
N GLN A 211 -9.71 -12.34 -15.71
CA GLN A 211 -8.89 -12.94 -14.64
C GLN A 211 -8.30 -14.28 -15.05
N GLU A 212 -9.09 -15.16 -15.67
CA GLU A 212 -8.60 -16.45 -16.17
C GLU A 212 -7.50 -16.24 -17.22
N PHE A 213 -7.73 -15.31 -18.15
CA PHE A 213 -6.74 -14.91 -19.15
C PHE A 213 -5.43 -14.41 -18.49
N ILE A 214 -5.53 -13.53 -17.49
CA ILE A 214 -4.36 -13.00 -16.77
C ILE A 214 -3.62 -14.09 -16.00
N GLY A 215 -4.36 -14.94 -15.28
CA GLY A 215 -3.83 -16.02 -14.44
C GLY A 215 -3.01 -17.00 -15.27
N LYS A 216 -3.56 -17.44 -16.39
CA LYS A 216 -2.88 -18.35 -17.32
C LYS A 216 -1.69 -17.71 -18.02
N THR A 217 -1.86 -16.49 -18.53
CA THR A 217 -0.85 -15.84 -19.39
C THR A 217 0.32 -15.29 -18.57
N TYR A 218 0.04 -14.74 -17.38
CA TYR A 218 1.01 -13.97 -16.61
C TYR A 218 1.25 -14.50 -15.20
N SER A 219 0.23 -14.64 -14.35
CA SER A 219 0.31 -15.26 -13.01
C SER A 219 -0.99 -15.03 -12.23
N GLU A 220 -1.24 -15.88 -11.23
CA GLU A 220 -2.33 -15.68 -10.26
C GLU A 220 -2.14 -14.39 -9.43
N THR A 221 -0.89 -14.00 -9.14
CA THR A 221 -0.60 -12.76 -8.41
C THR A 221 -1.02 -11.52 -9.19
N MET A 222 -0.84 -11.52 -10.52
CA MET A 222 -1.32 -10.43 -11.37
C MET A 222 -2.84 -10.36 -11.44
N VAL A 223 -3.54 -11.49 -11.27
CA VAL A 223 -5.00 -11.50 -11.11
C VAL A 223 -5.39 -10.73 -9.85
N GLY A 224 -4.73 -11.02 -8.72
CA GLY A 224 -4.94 -10.29 -7.46
C GLY A 224 -4.72 -8.79 -7.61
N LEU A 225 -3.60 -8.40 -8.23
CA LEU A 225 -3.28 -6.99 -8.48
C LEU A 225 -4.27 -6.30 -9.42
N PHE A 226 -4.74 -7.00 -10.46
CA PHE A 226 -5.77 -6.48 -11.36
C PHE A 226 -7.07 -6.19 -10.61
N VAL A 227 -7.49 -7.10 -9.73
CA VAL A 227 -8.68 -6.90 -8.91
C VAL A 227 -8.54 -5.69 -7.99
N GLU A 228 -7.39 -5.51 -7.34
CA GLU A 228 -7.12 -4.33 -6.51
C GLU A 228 -7.13 -3.02 -7.32
N ASP A 229 -6.53 -3.01 -8.52
CA ASP A 229 -6.51 -1.83 -9.40
C ASP A 229 -7.92 -1.45 -9.87
N VAL A 230 -8.74 -2.43 -10.23
CA VAL A 230 -10.15 -2.17 -10.60
C VAL A 230 -10.94 -1.65 -9.41
N GLN A 231 -10.77 -2.21 -8.20
CA GLN A 231 -11.43 -1.72 -6.99
C GLN A 231 -11.03 -0.28 -6.66
N ALA A 232 -9.74 0.04 -6.75
CA ALA A 232 -9.24 1.39 -6.53
C ALA A 232 -9.81 2.39 -7.55
N GLY A 233 -9.89 1.99 -8.84
CA GLY A 233 -10.51 2.81 -9.89
C GLY A 233 -11.98 3.10 -9.63
N VAL A 234 -12.74 2.09 -9.18
CA VAL A 234 -14.16 2.25 -8.81
C VAL A 234 -14.33 3.17 -7.59
N ALA A 235 -13.50 3.01 -6.56
CA ALA A 235 -13.53 3.84 -5.36
C ALA A 235 -13.16 5.31 -5.66
N ALA A 236 -12.15 5.54 -6.49
CA ALA A 236 -11.67 6.87 -6.86
C ALA A 236 -12.71 7.69 -7.65
N ALA A 237 -13.62 7.02 -8.36
CA ALA A 237 -14.68 7.68 -9.10
C ALA A 237 -15.91 8.04 -8.24
N ASP A 238 -15.85 7.90 -6.90
CA ASP A 238 -16.93 8.18 -5.94
C ASP A 238 -18.23 7.41 -6.26
N LEU A 239 -18.07 6.15 -6.63
CA LEU A 239 -19.13 5.29 -7.16
C LEU A 239 -19.76 4.37 -6.09
N ALA A 240 -19.42 4.58 -4.82
CA ALA A 240 -19.80 3.72 -3.70
C ALA A 240 -21.26 3.92 -3.22
N ASP A 241 -21.96 4.95 -3.70
CA ASP A 241 -23.31 5.32 -3.24
C ASP A 241 -24.44 4.58 -4.00
N VAL A 242 -24.11 3.47 -4.67
CA VAL A 242 -25.11 2.60 -5.31
C VAL A 242 -25.50 1.52 -4.31
N ASP A 243 -26.71 1.65 -3.76
CA ASP A 243 -27.31 0.73 -2.79
C ASP A 243 -27.46 -0.67 -3.42
N ALA A 244 -26.43 -1.51 -3.24
CA ALA A 244 -26.36 -2.85 -3.82
C ALA A 244 -27.27 -3.82 -3.05
N GLY A 245 -28.58 -3.70 -3.25
CA GLY A 245 -29.63 -4.54 -2.68
C GLY A 245 -29.74 -5.93 -3.33
N VAL A 246 -28.62 -6.61 -3.61
CA VAL A 246 -28.64 -7.97 -4.18
C VAL A 246 -27.83 -8.91 -3.29
N ASN A 247 -28.52 -9.90 -2.72
CA ASN A 247 -27.97 -10.87 -1.77
C ASN A 247 -26.96 -11.80 -2.48
N PRO A 248 -25.65 -11.78 -2.14
CA PRO A 248 -24.64 -12.56 -2.85
C PRO A 248 -24.59 -13.99 -2.31
N ILE A 249 -25.25 -14.92 -2.99
CA ILE A 249 -25.00 -16.36 -2.85
C ILE A 249 -23.84 -16.72 -3.79
N LEU A 250 -22.62 -16.32 -3.44
CA LEU A 250 -21.42 -16.74 -4.16
C LEU A 250 -20.24 -16.93 -3.18
N ASP A 251 -19.31 -17.79 -3.60
CA ASP A 251 -18.17 -18.32 -2.84
C ASP A 251 -17.14 -17.22 -2.48
N SER A 252 -16.18 -17.52 -1.60
CA SER A 252 -15.27 -16.51 -1.01
C SER A 252 -14.48 -15.67 -2.02
N ARG A 253 -14.06 -16.24 -3.17
CA ARG A 253 -13.42 -15.51 -4.28
C ARG A 253 -14.37 -14.59 -5.06
N THR A 254 -15.66 -14.90 -5.08
CA THR A 254 -16.66 -14.18 -5.86
C THR A 254 -17.32 -13.02 -5.10
N LYS A 255 -17.17 -12.97 -3.77
CA LYS A 255 -17.77 -11.91 -2.93
C LYS A 255 -17.18 -10.51 -3.19
N THR A 256 -15.89 -10.41 -3.45
CA THR A 256 -15.22 -9.13 -3.81
C THR A 256 -15.54 -8.72 -5.25
N LEU A 257 -15.67 -9.68 -6.16
CA LEU A 257 -15.90 -9.47 -7.60
C LEU A 257 -17.34 -9.12 -7.94
N ALA A 258 -18.31 -9.72 -7.23
CA ALA A 258 -19.71 -9.35 -7.37
C ALA A 258 -19.88 -7.85 -7.13
N GLY A 259 -19.18 -7.28 -6.15
CA GLY A 259 -19.23 -5.84 -5.86
C GLY A 259 -18.79 -4.96 -7.05
N ILE A 260 -17.65 -5.28 -7.68
CA ILE A 260 -17.13 -4.52 -8.83
C ILE A 260 -18.06 -4.64 -10.03
N GLY A 261 -18.46 -5.87 -10.38
CA GLY A 261 -19.37 -6.13 -11.50
C GLY A 261 -20.71 -5.43 -11.32
N ILE A 262 -21.24 -5.39 -10.09
CA ILE A 262 -22.46 -4.64 -9.74
C ILE A 262 -22.28 -3.15 -10.01
N ILE A 263 -21.18 -2.53 -9.60
CA ILE A 263 -21.00 -1.07 -9.75
C ILE A 263 -20.88 -0.69 -11.24
N ILE A 264 -20.06 -1.41 -12.01
CA ILE A 264 -19.92 -1.18 -13.46
C ILE A 264 -21.27 -1.42 -14.15
N GLY A 265 -21.92 -2.54 -13.83
CA GLY A 265 -23.21 -2.92 -14.39
C GLY A 265 -24.31 -1.89 -14.10
N ALA A 266 -24.35 -1.37 -12.87
CA ALA A 266 -25.38 -0.41 -12.45
C ALA A 266 -25.28 0.91 -13.22
N GLN A 267 -24.07 1.40 -13.48
CA GLN A 267 -23.90 2.65 -14.24
C GLN A 267 -24.31 2.52 -15.69
N ILE A 268 -23.94 1.41 -16.32
CA ILE A 268 -24.29 1.14 -17.71
C ILE A 268 -25.81 1.02 -17.84
N ALA A 269 -26.45 0.28 -16.92
CA ALA A 269 -27.90 0.15 -16.86
C ALA A 269 -28.58 1.52 -16.66
N LYS A 270 -28.11 2.36 -15.74
CA LYS A 270 -28.69 3.70 -15.49
C LYS A 270 -28.60 4.64 -16.70
N ARG A 271 -27.46 4.66 -17.41
CA ARG A 271 -27.29 5.46 -18.63
C ARG A 271 -28.27 5.03 -19.72
N LEU A 272 -28.49 3.73 -19.86
CA LEU A 272 -29.35 3.18 -20.89
C LEU A 272 -30.84 3.29 -20.56
N ALA A 273 -31.22 3.02 -19.31
CA ALA A 273 -32.58 3.21 -18.83
C ALA A 273 -33.09 4.62 -19.15
N LYS A 274 -32.26 5.64 -18.93
CA LYS A 274 -32.57 7.03 -19.30
C LYS A 274 -32.83 7.19 -20.81
N ALA A 275 -32.03 6.53 -21.65
CA ALA A 275 -32.19 6.60 -23.11
C ALA A 275 -33.45 5.83 -23.59
N ILE A 276 -33.76 4.68 -22.99
CA ILE A 276 -34.97 3.90 -23.29
C ILE A 276 -36.20 4.66 -22.83
N ALA A 277 -36.21 5.17 -21.58
CA ALA A 277 -37.32 5.97 -21.04
C ALA A 277 -37.66 7.15 -21.95
N GLN A 278 -36.65 7.89 -22.44
CA GLN A 278 -36.84 9.00 -23.35
C GLN A 278 -37.43 8.58 -24.71
N ARG A 279 -37.03 7.42 -25.25
CA ARG A 279 -37.55 6.91 -26.54
C ARG A 279 -38.95 6.31 -26.42
N VAL A 280 -39.21 5.59 -25.33
CA VAL A 280 -40.51 4.99 -25.02
C VAL A 280 -41.54 6.09 -24.79
N ALA A 281 -41.24 7.07 -23.92
CA ALA A 281 -42.15 8.19 -23.66
C ALA A 281 -42.54 8.94 -24.96
N GLY A 282 -41.57 9.18 -25.86
CA GLY A 282 -41.82 9.85 -27.14
C GLY A 282 -42.63 9.03 -28.15
N LYS A 283 -42.46 7.70 -28.18
CA LYS A 283 -43.13 6.81 -29.17
C LYS A 283 -44.48 6.30 -28.69
N VAL A 284 -44.65 6.05 -27.39
CA VAL A 284 -45.88 5.49 -26.80
C VAL A 284 -47.01 6.53 -26.87
N ALA A 285 -46.74 7.79 -26.48
CA ALA A 285 -47.74 8.86 -26.57
C ALA A 285 -48.23 9.09 -28.01
N GLY A 286 -47.31 9.11 -28.99
CA GLY A 286 -47.66 9.29 -30.40
C GLY A 286 -48.37 8.10 -31.05
N ARG A 287 -47.99 6.86 -30.67
CA ARG A 287 -48.58 5.63 -31.22
C ARG A 287 -49.91 5.27 -30.58
N LEU A 288 -50.08 5.45 -29.28
CA LEU A 288 -51.36 5.21 -28.59
C LEU A 288 -52.44 6.19 -29.07
N LEU A 289 -52.13 7.48 -29.23
CA LEU A 289 -53.11 8.44 -29.73
C LEU A 289 -53.49 8.18 -31.20
N GLY A 290 -52.54 7.71 -32.03
CA GLY A 290 -52.80 7.37 -33.42
C GLY A 290 -53.52 6.02 -33.61
N ARG A 291 -53.22 5.01 -32.77
CA ARG A 291 -53.78 3.66 -32.90
C ARG A 291 -54.97 3.37 -32.00
N ALA A 292 -55.14 4.02 -30.84
CA ALA A 292 -56.34 3.85 -30.03
C ALA A 292 -57.59 4.23 -30.82
N ALA A 293 -57.50 5.20 -31.75
CA ALA A 293 -58.55 5.43 -32.75
C ALA A 293 -58.86 4.15 -33.54
N THR A 294 -57.84 3.45 -34.07
CA THR A 294 -58.02 2.20 -34.84
C THR A 294 -58.35 0.95 -34.04
N THR A 295 -57.92 0.82 -32.77
CA THR A 295 -58.25 -0.34 -31.91
C THR A 295 -59.66 -0.25 -31.36
N VAL A 296 -60.19 0.98 -31.24
CA VAL A 296 -61.58 1.26 -30.90
C VAL A 296 -62.51 1.06 -32.10
N ILE A 297 -62.04 1.27 -33.34
CA ILE A 297 -62.82 1.11 -34.57
C ILE A 297 -63.43 -0.30 -34.79
N PRO A 298 -62.76 -1.46 -34.54
CA PRO A 298 -63.40 -2.77 -34.70
C PRO A 298 -64.56 -3.01 -33.72
N LEU A 299 -64.63 -2.28 -32.59
CA LEU A 299 -65.76 -2.35 -31.67
C LEU A 299 -67.03 -1.69 -32.23
N ALA A 300 -66.90 -0.74 -33.17
CA ALA A 300 -68.06 -0.23 -33.91
C ALA A 300 -68.76 -1.35 -34.71
N GLY A 301 -68.01 -2.32 -35.23
CA GLY A 301 -68.56 -3.48 -35.94
C GLY A 301 -69.48 -4.36 -35.11
N TRP A 302 -69.20 -4.53 -33.80
CA TRP A 302 -70.09 -5.22 -32.85
C TRP A 302 -71.32 -4.37 -32.50
N ILE A 303 -71.13 -3.07 -32.24
CA ILE A 303 -72.21 -2.16 -31.80
C ILE A 303 -73.26 -2.04 -32.92
N ILE A 304 -72.82 -2.11 -34.18
CA ILE A 304 -73.67 -2.06 -35.37
C ILE A 304 -74.24 -3.45 -35.73
N GLY A 305 -73.58 -4.56 -35.38
CA GLY A 305 -73.94 -5.91 -35.83
C GLY A 305 -74.73 -6.79 -34.84
N GLY A 306 -74.64 -6.57 -33.53
CA GLY A 306 -75.16 -7.51 -32.52
C GLY A 306 -76.34 -7.04 -31.66
N GLY A 307 -76.70 -5.76 -31.70
CA GLY A 307 -77.51 -5.13 -30.63
C GLY A 307 -78.82 -4.46 -31.03
N LEU A 308 -79.37 -4.70 -32.23
CA LEU A 308 -80.65 -4.07 -32.64
C LEU A 308 -81.91 -4.77 -32.09
N LEU A 309 -81.80 -5.60 -31.04
CA LEU A 309 -82.95 -6.15 -30.35
C LEU A 309 -82.81 -6.00 -28.84
N VAL A 310 -83.70 -5.16 -28.28
CA VAL A 310 -84.11 -5.02 -26.88
C VAL A 310 -83.34 -4.00 -26.02
N TRP A 311 -83.76 -2.72 -26.07
CA TRP A 311 -84.24 -1.96 -24.89
C TRP A 311 -85.09 -0.72 -25.25
N ASP A 312 -85.79 -0.20 -24.25
CA ASP A 312 -87.06 0.54 -24.23
C ASP A 312 -87.00 2.05 -24.56
N LEU A 313 -88.13 2.58 -25.05
CA LEU A 313 -88.33 3.87 -25.72
C LEU A 313 -88.25 5.13 -24.81
N VAL A 314 -87.79 5.00 -23.56
CA VAL A 314 -87.79 6.09 -22.56
C VAL A 314 -86.40 6.67 -22.25
N GLU A 315 -85.31 5.98 -22.64
CA GLU A 315 -83.91 6.52 -22.56
C GLU A 315 -83.37 7.01 -23.93
N ALA A 316 -84.24 7.09 -24.96
CA ALA A 316 -83.88 7.35 -26.36
C ALA A 316 -83.19 8.70 -26.64
N GLY A 317 -83.13 9.61 -25.68
CA GLY A 317 -82.53 10.94 -25.83
C GLY A 317 -80.99 10.97 -25.89
N ASN A 318 -80.31 9.88 -25.53
CA ASN A 318 -78.84 9.84 -25.43
C ASN A 318 -78.13 9.04 -26.55
N GLY A 319 -78.84 8.44 -27.51
CA GLY A 319 -78.22 7.78 -28.67
C GLY A 319 -77.38 6.54 -28.34
N SER A 320 -76.32 6.29 -29.12
CA SER A 320 -75.36 5.18 -28.91
C SER A 320 -74.34 5.43 -27.79
N LEU A 321 -74.34 6.62 -27.17
CA LEU A 321 -73.34 7.03 -26.18
C LEU A 321 -73.20 6.08 -24.97
N PRO A 322 -74.27 5.51 -24.38
CA PRO A 322 -74.11 4.54 -23.27
C PRO A 322 -73.44 3.23 -23.70
N GLN A 323 -73.66 2.79 -24.94
CA GLN A 323 -73.04 1.59 -25.51
C GLN A 323 -71.58 1.85 -25.83
N ILE A 324 -71.26 3.03 -26.37
CA ILE A 324 -69.88 3.51 -26.59
C ILE A 324 -69.13 3.58 -25.26
N GLN A 325 -69.75 4.14 -24.21
CA GLN A 325 -69.19 4.21 -22.86
C GLN A 325 -68.86 2.81 -22.33
N THR A 326 -69.80 1.86 -22.43
CA THR A 326 -69.61 0.49 -21.96
C THR A 326 -68.52 -0.24 -22.74
N ALA A 327 -68.49 -0.08 -24.07
CA ALA A 327 -67.50 -0.71 -24.94
C ALA A 327 -66.08 -0.17 -24.68
N LEU A 328 -65.93 1.16 -24.55
CA LEU A 328 -64.64 1.79 -24.30
C LEU A 328 -64.06 1.47 -22.91
N LYS A 329 -64.92 1.24 -21.91
CA LYS A 329 -64.52 0.82 -20.56
C LYS A 329 -64.21 -0.67 -20.44
N GLY A 330 -64.48 -1.44 -21.51
CA GLY A 330 -64.31 -2.88 -21.55
C GLY A 330 -62.89 -3.32 -21.24
N THR A 331 -62.77 -4.52 -20.67
CA THR A 331 -61.47 -5.15 -20.35
C THR A 331 -60.59 -5.33 -21.58
N ASP A 332 -61.19 -5.55 -22.75
CA ASP A 332 -60.48 -5.79 -24.00
C ASP A 332 -59.75 -4.54 -24.50
N VAL A 333 -60.33 -3.34 -24.30
CA VAL A 333 -59.69 -2.06 -24.66
C VAL A 333 -58.50 -1.81 -23.74
N LYS A 334 -58.68 -2.00 -22.43
CA LYS A 334 -57.62 -1.84 -21.42
C LYS A 334 -56.48 -2.82 -21.65
N ALA A 335 -56.81 -4.10 -21.93
CA ALA A 335 -55.84 -5.13 -22.28
C ALA A 335 -55.08 -4.79 -23.58
N GLY A 336 -55.79 -4.33 -24.62
CA GLY A 336 -55.17 -3.92 -25.89
C GLY A 336 -54.20 -2.75 -25.73
N ILE A 337 -54.55 -1.72 -24.95
CA ILE A 337 -53.64 -0.60 -24.64
C ILE A 337 -52.40 -1.12 -23.92
N ARG A 338 -52.59 -1.99 -22.92
CA ARG A 338 -51.49 -2.57 -22.15
C ARG A 338 -50.54 -3.41 -23.03
N THR A 339 -51.07 -4.23 -23.92
CA THR A 339 -50.29 -5.03 -24.87
C THR A 339 -49.48 -4.14 -25.80
N GLU A 340 -50.08 -3.09 -26.37
CA GLU A 340 -49.37 -2.19 -27.30
C GLU A 340 -48.20 -1.46 -26.59
N ILE A 341 -48.35 -1.11 -25.30
CA ILE A 341 -47.27 -0.55 -24.49
C ILE A 341 -46.15 -1.58 -24.30
N GLY A 342 -46.50 -2.83 -23.96
CA GLY A 342 -45.55 -3.92 -23.81
C GLY A 342 -44.76 -4.18 -25.11
N GLU A 343 -45.44 -4.26 -26.25
CA GLU A 343 -44.81 -4.44 -27.57
C GLU A 343 -43.87 -3.28 -27.92
N ALA A 344 -44.29 -2.03 -27.67
CA ALA A 344 -43.48 -0.86 -27.94
C ALA A 344 -42.18 -0.85 -27.11
N VAL A 345 -42.26 -1.21 -25.83
CA VAL A 345 -41.09 -1.33 -24.95
C VAL A 345 -40.19 -2.47 -25.40
N ASN A 346 -40.75 -3.62 -25.78
CA ASN A 346 -39.98 -4.78 -26.22
C ASN A 346 -39.16 -4.50 -27.49
N VAL A 347 -39.74 -3.81 -28.47
CA VAL A 347 -39.03 -3.42 -29.70
C VAL A 347 -37.84 -2.48 -29.40
N GLU A 348 -38.02 -1.49 -28.53
CA GLU A 348 -36.91 -0.58 -28.17
C GLU A 348 -35.82 -1.30 -27.37
N MET A 349 -36.21 -2.22 -26.47
CA MET A 349 -35.28 -3.00 -25.67
C MET A 349 -34.45 -3.95 -26.54
N ALA A 350 -35.08 -4.68 -27.47
CA ALA A 350 -34.39 -5.58 -28.40
C ALA A 350 -33.34 -4.84 -29.24
N ALA A 351 -33.59 -3.56 -29.57
CA ALA A 351 -32.61 -2.72 -30.27
C ALA A 351 -31.48 -2.21 -29.37
N ALA A 352 -31.72 -2.08 -28.06
CA ALA A 352 -30.77 -1.52 -27.09
C ALA A 352 -29.81 -2.56 -26.49
N LEU A 353 -30.27 -3.80 -26.27
CA LEU A 353 -29.48 -4.85 -25.60
C LEU A 353 -28.12 -5.15 -26.26
N PRO A 354 -28.00 -5.26 -27.61
CA PRO A 354 -26.70 -5.55 -28.23
C PRO A 354 -25.68 -4.41 -28.09
N GLU A 355 -26.14 -3.17 -27.92
CA GLU A 355 -25.27 -2.03 -27.66
C GLU A 355 -24.80 -2.04 -26.20
N MET A 356 -25.68 -2.41 -25.27
CA MET A 356 -25.32 -2.57 -23.86
C MET A 356 -24.24 -3.63 -23.65
N ALA A 357 -24.41 -4.80 -24.25
CA ALA A 357 -23.43 -5.88 -24.19
C ALA A 357 -22.03 -5.43 -24.63
N ARG A 358 -21.97 -4.67 -25.73
CA ARG A 358 -20.72 -4.08 -26.25
C ARG A 358 -20.16 -3.03 -25.32
N THR A 359 -20.98 -2.18 -24.72
CA THR A 359 -20.54 -1.17 -23.76
C THR A 359 -19.92 -1.81 -22.52
N VAL A 360 -20.56 -2.84 -21.95
CA VAL A 360 -20.00 -3.61 -20.81
C VAL A 360 -18.66 -4.23 -21.19
N SER A 361 -18.58 -4.91 -22.34
CA SER A 361 -17.35 -5.54 -22.81
C SER A 361 -16.22 -4.52 -23.04
N ASN A 362 -16.51 -3.40 -23.72
CA ASN A 362 -15.51 -2.36 -23.98
C ASN A 362 -15.01 -1.71 -22.68
N GLU A 363 -15.88 -1.49 -21.69
CA GLU A 363 -15.48 -0.94 -20.39
C GLU A 363 -14.52 -1.90 -19.68
N ILE A 364 -14.83 -3.19 -19.61
CA ILE A 364 -13.98 -4.19 -18.95
C ILE A 364 -12.66 -4.36 -19.71
N TYR A 365 -12.71 -4.38 -21.04
CA TYR A 365 -11.50 -4.42 -21.86
C TYR A 365 -10.65 -3.16 -21.66
N SER A 366 -11.25 -1.98 -21.44
CA SER A 366 -10.50 -0.77 -21.13
C SER A 366 -9.78 -0.85 -19.79
N GLN A 367 -10.39 -1.46 -18.77
CA GLN A 367 -9.74 -1.72 -17.48
C GLN A 367 -8.54 -2.66 -17.64
N TRP A 368 -8.68 -3.71 -18.47
CA TRP A 368 -7.55 -4.56 -18.85
C TRP A 368 -6.42 -3.75 -19.51
N LEU A 369 -6.74 -2.90 -20.50
CA LEU A 369 -5.73 -2.09 -21.17
C LEU A 369 -5.03 -1.10 -20.22
N ASP A 370 -5.76 -0.51 -19.29
CA ASP A 370 -5.20 0.39 -18.27
C ASP A 370 -4.21 -0.35 -17.37
N PHE A 371 -4.63 -1.52 -16.88
CA PHE A 371 -3.78 -2.41 -16.09
C PHE A 371 -2.53 -2.83 -16.87
N ARG A 372 -2.69 -3.28 -18.12
CA ARG A 372 -1.58 -3.66 -18.99
C ARG A 372 -0.60 -2.51 -19.18
N ARG A 373 -1.08 -1.29 -19.42
CA ARG A 373 -0.20 -0.11 -19.57
C ARG A 373 0.59 0.17 -18.30
N LYS A 374 -0.05 0.06 -17.13
CA LYS A 374 0.57 0.32 -15.83
C LYS A 374 1.67 -0.70 -15.50
N HIS A 375 1.44 -1.97 -15.80
CA HIS A 375 2.33 -3.08 -15.44
C HIS A 375 3.02 -3.72 -16.64
N ASN A 376 3.12 -2.99 -17.77
CA ASN A 376 3.51 -3.54 -19.08
C ASN A 376 4.80 -4.36 -19.00
N ARG A 377 5.80 -3.81 -18.32
CA ARG A 377 7.12 -4.42 -18.25
C ARG A 377 7.14 -5.74 -17.48
N VAL A 378 6.41 -5.82 -16.38
CA VAL A 378 6.27 -7.04 -15.57
C VAL A 378 5.51 -8.10 -16.37
N LEU A 379 4.45 -7.71 -17.08
CA LEU A 379 3.67 -8.60 -17.94
C LEU A 379 4.51 -9.15 -19.11
N GLU A 380 5.27 -8.31 -19.80
CA GLU A 380 6.18 -8.73 -20.87
C GLU A 380 7.21 -9.77 -20.39
N LEU A 381 7.78 -9.57 -19.20
CA LEU A 381 8.74 -10.50 -18.62
C LEU A 381 8.09 -11.82 -18.20
N ALA A 382 6.88 -11.77 -17.63
CA ALA A 382 6.13 -12.96 -17.24
C ALA A 382 5.74 -13.82 -18.46
N GLU A 383 5.36 -13.18 -19.57
CA GLU A 383 5.05 -13.86 -20.83
C GLU A 383 6.30 -14.46 -21.49
N ALA A 384 7.43 -13.76 -21.45
CA ALA A 384 8.66 -14.18 -22.12
C ALA A 384 9.50 -15.18 -21.30
N ASN A 385 9.32 -15.28 -19.98
CA ASN A 385 10.21 -16.02 -19.09
C ASN A 385 9.46 -16.78 -17.99
N ASP A 386 9.35 -18.10 -18.14
CA ASP A 386 8.69 -19.00 -17.18
C ASP A 386 9.20 -18.90 -15.74
N ARG A 387 10.49 -18.59 -15.56
CA ARG A 387 11.07 -18.45 -14.21
C ARG A 387 10.67 -17.15 -13.56
N PHE A 388 10.58 -16.06 -14.34
CA PHE A 388 10.01 -14.81 -13.85
C PHE A 388 8.52 -14.99 -13.54
N ARG A 389 7.78 -15.71 -14.39
CA ARG A 389 6.39 -16.11 -14.14
C ARG A 389 6.23 -16.85 -12.82
N THR A 390 7.10 -17.84 -12.57
CA THR A 390 7.11 -18.62 -11.32
C THR A 390 7.44 -17.75 -10.09
N LEU A 391 8.38 -16.81 -10.23
CA LEU A 391 8.67 -15.83 -9.17
C LEU A 391 7.44 -15.00 -8.84
N LEU A 392 6.75 -14.51 -9.88
CA LEU A 392 5.54 -13.72 -9.74
C LEU A 392 4.40 -14.52 -9.07
N ASP A 393 4.21 -15.79 -9.45
CA ASP A 393 3.26 -16.72 -8.82
C ASP A 393 3.55 -16.95 -7.32
N SER A 394 4.80 -16.78 -6.88
CA SER A 394 5.21 -16.93 -5.48
C SER A 394 5.24 -15.62 -4.68
N ALA A 395 5.16 -14.47 -5.37
CA ALA A 395 5.17 -13.15 -4.73
C ALA A 395 3.78 -12.80 -4.19
N ASP A 396 3.73 -12.08 -3.07
CA ASP A 396 2.48 -11.48 -2.61
C ASP A 396 2.11 -10.28 -3.51
N VAL A 397 0.82 -9.95 -3.58
CA VAL A 397 0.33 -8.79 -4.39
C VAL A 397 1.05 -7.49 -4.00
N GLY A 398 1.34 -7.32 -2.70
CA GLY A 398 2.08 -6.16 -2.18
C GLY A 398 3.53 -6.07 -2.66
N ASP A 399 4.15 -7.19 -3.03
CA ASP A 399 5.54 -7.25 -3.48
C ASP A 399 5.68 -6.94 -4.98
N VAL A 400 4.59 -6.98 -5.76
CA VAL A 400 4.64 -6.74 -7.21
C VAL A 400 5.14 -5.33 -7.54
N GLY A 401 4.78 -4.34 -6.71
CA GLY A 401 5.31 -2.98 -6.85
C GLY A 401 6.83 -2.93 -6.71
N ARG A 402 7.36 -3.59 -5.67
CA ARG A 402 8.80 -3.72 -5.44
C ARG A 402 9.50 -4.50 -6.56
N LEU A 403 8.89 -5.57 -7.06
CA LEU A 403 9.41 -6.30 -8.22
C LEU A 403 9.47 -5.40 -9.46
N GLY A 404 8.45 -4.58 -9.68
CA GLY A 404 8.44 -3.55 -10.73
C GLY A 404 9.58 -2.55 -10.57
N ASP A 405 9.86 -2.07 -9.36
CA ASP A 405 10.97 -1.16 -9.06
C ASP A 405 12.34 -1.82 -9.30
N LEU A 406 12.50 -3.09 -8.93
CA LEU A 406 13.71 -3.86 -9.21
C LEU A 406 13.92 -3.99 -10.72
N VAL A 407 12.91 -4.41 -11.47
CA VAL A 407 12.99 -4.52 -12.93
C VAL A 407 13.32 -3.16 -13.57
N ALA A 408 12.68 -2.09 -13.11
CA ALA A 408 12.97 -0.74 -13.58
C ALA A 408 14.42 -0.31 -13.30
N PHE A 409 14.99 -0.71 -12.14
CA PHE A 409 16.40 -0.48 -11.85
C PHE A 409 17.32 -1.19 -12.87
N TYR A 410 17.05 -2.46 -13.20
CA TYR A 410 17.83 -3.17 -14.22
C TYR A 410 17.73 -2.49 -15.59
N ASP A 411 16.54 -2.08 -16.01
CA ASP A 411 16.32 -1.42 -17.30
C ASP A 411 17.02 -0.05 -17.40
N GLN A 412 17.14 0.68 -16.27
CA GLN A 412 17.72 2.02 -16.24
C GLN A 412 19.24 2.05 -15.99
N THR A 413 19.73 1.11 -15.20
CA THR A 413 21.10 1.14 -14.66
C THR A 413 21.99 0.03 -15.24
N LEU A 414 21.38 -1.11 -15.57
CA LEU A 414 22.04 -2.29 -16.12
C LEU A 414 21.52 -2.56 -17.54
N ASP A 415 21.56 -3.81 -17.98
CA ASP A 415 21.05 -4.25 -19.28
C ASP A 415 20.16 -5.49 -19.17
N GLN A 416 19.42 -5.77 -20.25
CA GLN A 416 18.54 -6.95 -20.33
C GLN A 416 19.30 -8.28 -20.07
N PRO A 417 20.51 -8.51 -20.62
CA PRO A 417 21.28 -9.71 -20.30
C PRO A 417 21.57 -9.90 -18.81
N ALA A 418 21.84 -8.82 -18.07
CA ALA A 418 22.02 -8.87 -16.61
C ALA A 418 20.73 -9.27 -15.90
N LEU A 419 19.59 -8.66 -16.25
CA LEU A 419 18.28 -9.05 -15.71
C LEU A 419 17.98 -10.53 -15.98
N ASP A 420 18.18 -11.00 -17.21
CA ASP A 420 17.94 -12.39 -17.57
C ASP A 420 18.88 -13.35 -16.81
N ALA A 421 20.13 -12.95 -16.58
CA ALA A 421 21.07 -13.73 -15.78
C ALA A 421 20.62 -13.83 -14.33
N ASP A 422 20.13 -12.73 -13.75
CA ASP A 422 19.72 -12.65 -12.35
C ASP A 422 18.35 -13.31 -12.09
N ILE A 423 17.49 -13.37 -13.11
CA ILE A 423 16.31 -14.25 -13.09
C ILE A 423 16.77 -15.71 -13.10
N ARG A 424 17.70 -16.08 -14.00
CA ARG A 424 18.16 -17.47 -14.17
C ARG A 424 18.95 -18.03 -12.98
N ASN A 425 19.70 -17.20 -12.27
CA ASN A 425 20.48 -17.65 -11.11
C ASN A 425 19.68 -17.53 -9.78
N GLY A 426 18.47 -16.94 -9.80
CA GLY A 426 17.62 -16.73 -8.62
C GLY A 426 17.98 -15.48 -7.81
N GLN A 427 18.83 -14.62 -8.31
CA GLN A 427 19.28 -13.42 -7.62
C GLN A 427 18.20 -12.34 -7.55
N LEU A 428 17.39 -12.19 -8.60
CA LEU A 428 16.25 -11.26 -8.59
C LEU A 428 15.24 -11.64 -7.49
N GLU A 429 14.94 -12.94 -7.36
CA GLU A 429 14.09 -13.48 -6.29
C GLU A 429 14.66 -13.16 -4.90
N ARG A 430 15.96 -13.35 -4.70
CA ARG A 430 16.60 -12.99 -3.44
C ARG A 430 16.44 -11.51 -3.13
N LEU A 431 16.70 -10.62 -4.10
CA LEU A 431 16.54 -9.17 -3.92
C LEU A 431 15.10 -8.75 -3.59
N LEU A 432 14.11 -9.43 -4.18
CA LEU A 432 12.69 -9.16 -3.93
C LEU A 432 12.36 -9.27 -2.44
N TYR A 433 12.85 -10.33 -1.78
CA TYR A 433 12.55 -10.60 -0.37
C TYR A 433 13.53 -9.95 0.63
N LEU A 434 14.45 -9.10 0.17
CA LEU A 434 15.30 -8.31 1.07
C LEU A 434 14.55 -7.10 1.64
N PRO A 435 15.01 -6.52 2.77
CA PRO A 435 14.43 -5.28 3.32
C PRO A 435 14.52 -4.07 2.37
N ASP A 436 13.70 -3.04 2.59
CA ASP A 436 13.71 -1.81 1.76
C ASP A 436 15.06 -1.08 1.72
N ALA A 437 15.84 -1.14 2.79
CA ALA A 437 17.17 -0.53 2.82
C ALA A 437 18.11 -1.08 1.72
N THR A 438 17.90 -2.31 1.24
CA THR A 438 18.72 -2.87 0.17
C THR A 438 18.46 -2.23 -1.19
N LEU A 439 17.30 -1.59 -1.41
CA LEU A 439 17.07 -0.82 -2.63
C LEU A 439 17.96 0.41 -2.69
N THR A 440 18.15 1.11 -1.56
CA THR A 440 19.11 2.22 -1.47
C THR A 440 20.53 1.73 -1.73
N LEU A 441 20.91 0.59 -1.16
CA LEU A 441 22.22 0.00 -1.38
C LEU A 441 22.41 -0.42 -2.85
N LEU A 442 21.38 -0.98 -3.48
CA LEU A 442 21.39 -1.36 -4.90
C LEU A 442 21.58 -0.16 -5.82
N GLN A 443 20.92 0.97 -5.53
CA GLN A 443 21.08 2.22 -6.30
C GLN A 443 22.50 2.80 -6.24
N GLU A 444 23.20 2.62 -5.12
CA GLU A 444 24.54 3.19 -4.90
C GLU A 444 25.67 2.25 -5.33
N VAL A 445 25.55 0.95 -5.02
CA VAL A 445 26.57 -0.07 -5.33
C VAL A 445 26.45 -0.55 -6.77
N VAL A 446 25.26 -0.48 -7.36
CA VAL A 446 24.88 -0.91 -8.71
C VAL A 446 24.97 -2.43 -8.94
N ASP A 447 25.92 -3.13 -8.32
CA ASP A 447 26.09 -4.58 -8.43
C ASP A 447 25.13 -5.34 -7.50
N PRO A 448 24.14 -6.07 -8.03
CA PRO A 448 23.18 -6.80 -7.22
C PRO A 448 23.82 -7.93 -6.41
N ALA A 449 24.97 -8.48 -6.82
CA ALA A 449 25.62 -9.59 -6.13
C ALA A 449 26.28 -9.12 -4.84
N VAL A 450 26.84 -7.91 -4.88
CA VAL A 450 27.40 -7.24 -3.71
C VAL A 450 26.30 -6.89 -2.70
N VAL A 451 25.12 -6.46 -3.19
CA VAL A 451 23.95 -6.18 -2.32
C VAL A 451 23.49 -7.43 -1.57
N VAL A 452 23.36 -8.55 -2.29
CA VAL A 452 22.99 -9.84 -1.69
C VAL A 452 24.06 -10.30 -0.69
N ALA A 453 25.35 -10.15 -1.02
CA ALA A 453 26.44 -10.50 -0.10
C ALA A 453 26.44 -9.64 1.17
N TRP A 454 26.08 -8.35 1.08
CA TRP A 454 25.87 -7.51 2.25
C TRP A 454 24.70 -7.99 3.10
N ALA A 455 23.57 -8.32 2.48
CA ALA A 455 22.40 -8.84 3.19
C ALA A 455 22.69 -10.19 3.86
N ASP A 456 23.41 -11.10 3.20
CA ASP A 456 23.80 -12.40 3.77
C ASP A 456 24.73 -12.24 4.98
N LEU A 457 25.66 -11.29 4.92
CA LEU A 457 26.59 -11.02 6.02
C LEU A 457 25.91 -10.32 7.19
N ALA A 458 25.09 -9.29 6.92
CA ALA A 458 24.49 -8.43 7.93
C ALA A 458 23.22 -9.02 8.55
N GLY A 459 22.45 -9.82 7.79
CA GLY A 459 21.10 -10.25 8.17
C GLY A 459 20.24 -9.04 8.56
N ASP A 460 19.66 -9.09 9.75
CA ASP A 460 18.83 -8.01 10.32
C ASP A 460 19.60 -6.68 10.53
N GLY A 461 20.93 -6.70 10.45
CA GLY A 461 21.78 -5.52 10.58
C GLY A 461 21.93 -4.69 9.30
N ILE A 462 21.30 -5.07 8.19
CA ILE A 462 21.48 -4.40 6.88
C ILE A 462 21.10 -2.92 6.91
N ASP A 463 20.08 -2.55 7.68
CA ASP A 463 19.68 -1.15 7.87
C ASP A 463 20.81 -0.31 8.48
N GLN A 464 21.61 -0.90 9.37
CA GLN A 464 22.75 -0.22 9.98
C GLN A 464 23.91 -0.07 8.99
N VAL A 465 24.13 -1.05 8.12
CA VAL A 465 25.13 -0.95 7.03
C VAL A 465 24.80 0.24 6.13
N VAL A 466 23.52 0.43 5.80
CA VAL A 466 23.06 1.56 4.99
C VAL A 466 23.12 2.87 5.77
N ALA A 467 22.60 2.91 7.00
CA ALA A 467 22.56 4.11 7.83
C ALA A 467 23.96 4.65 8.19
N THR A 468 24.95 3.78 8.31
CA THR A 468 26.36 4.15 8.58
C THR A 468 27.18 4.37 7.32
N GLU A 469 26.58 4.21 6.14
CA GLU A 469 27.25 4.25 4.83
C GLU A 469 28.46 3.31 4.72
N LEU A 470 28.50 2.22 5.49
CA LEU A 470 29.63 1.30 5.52
C LEU A 470 29.94 0.73 4.13
N PHE A 471 28.91 0.50 3.31
CA PHE A 471 29.04 0.02 1.94
C PHE A 471 29.86 0.95 1.02
N ARG A 472 30.06 2.23 1.39
CA ARG A 472 30.90 3.17 0.61
C ARG A 472 32.40 2.97 0.86
N VAL A 473 32.78 2.38 1.99
CA VAL A 473 34.16 2.30 2.46
C VAL A 473 34.65 0.87 2.70
N ALA A 474 33.78 -0.12 2.49
CA ALA A 474 34.05 -1.53 2.74
C ALA A 474 33.35 -2.41 1.69
N GLN A 475 33.79 -3.66 1.61
CA GLN A 475 33.13 -4.76 0.90
C GLN A 475 32.74 -5.87 1.90
N PRO A 476 31.73 -6.71 1.59
CA PRO A 476 31.37 -7.83 2.46
C PRO A 476 32.57 -8.75 2.76
N THR A 477 33.48 -8.90 1.79
CA THR A 477 34.70 -9.73 1.90
C THR A 477 35.76 -9.16 2.84
N ASP A 478 35.63 -7.91 3.30
CA ASP A 478 36.55 -7.30 4.27
C ASP A 478 36.30 -7.80 5.71
N PHE A 479 35.23 -8.57 5.90
CA PHE A 479 34.80 -9.15 7.16
C PHE A 479 34.92 -10.67 7.11
N ALA A 480 35.46 -11.26 8.18
CA ALA A 480 35.59 -12.71 8.29
C ALA A 480 34.24 -13.37 8.62
N ASP A 481 33.40 -12.69 9.40
CA ASP A 481 32.11 -13.16 9.91
C ASP A 481 31.22 -11.98 10.33
N ARG A 482 29.97 -12.29 10.71
CA ARG A 482 28.99 -11.31 11.21
C ARG A 482 29.47 -10.60 12.48
N ASP A 483 30.16 -11.29 13.39
CA ASP A 483 30.68 -10.67 14.62
C ASP A 483 31.73 -9.58 14.32
N ALA A 484 32.54 -9.76 13.27
CA ALA A 484 33.48 -8.74 12.80
C ALA A 484 32.75 -7.50 12.25
N LEU A 485 31.65 -7.70 11.51
CA LEU A 485 30.80 -6.62 11.03
C LEU A 485 30.13 -5.89 12.20
N ASP A 486 29.51 -6.61 13.14
CA ASP A 486 28.78 -6.05 14.27
C ASP A 486 29.67 -5.18 15.15
N ARG A 487 30.95 -5.54 15.32
CA ARG A 487 31.93 -4.69 16.03
C ARG A 487 32.19 -3.36 15.36
N VAL A 488 32.18 -3.31 14.02
CA VAL A 488 32.31 -2.05 13.26
C VAL A 488 31.00 -1.26 13.34
N LEU A 489 29.85 -1.92 13.14
CA LEU A 489 28.54 -1.26 13.21
C LEU A 489 28.23 -0.70 14.59
N ALA A 490 28.72 -1.35 15.66
CA ALA A 490 28.62 -0.85 17.03
C ALA A 490 29.26 0.54 17.22
N LEU A 491 30.17 0.96 16.33
CA LEU A 491 30.71 2.31 16.35
C LEU A 491 29.67 3.36 15.99
N ALA A 492 28.60 3.04 15.23
CA ALA A 492 27.47 3.90 14.88
C ALA A 492 27.77 5.28 14.21
N ASP A 493 29.01 5.76 14.23
CA ASP A 493 29.46 7.03 13.67
C ASP A 493 30.15 6.76 12.31
N PRO A 494 29.57 7.23 11.19
CA PRO A 494 30.12 7.04 9.85
C PRO A 494 31.57 7.51 9.71
N ALA A 495 31.94 8.61 10.39
CA ALA A 495 33.31 9.15 10.32
C ALA A 495 34.32 8.22 11.01
N ALA A 496 33.99 7.75 12.21
CA ALA A 496 34.81 6.76 12.92
C ALA A 496 34.91 5.45 12.14
N ILE A 497 33.79 4.96 11.58
CA ILE A 497 33.77 3.74 10.75
C ILE A 497 34.68 3.89 9.54
N ALA A 498 34.54 4.97 8.76
CA ALA A 498 35.37 5.22 7.58
C ALA A 498 36.85 5.21 7.94
N GLN A 499 37.22 5.85 9.04
CA GLN A 499 38.61 5.92 9.48
C GLN A 499 39.17 4.59 9.98
N ILE A 500 38.38 3.80 10.69
CA ILE A 500 38.76 2.44 11.13
C ILE A 500 38.86 1.48 9.94
N MET A 501 38.02 1.65 8.91
CA MET A 501 38.05 0.82 7.70
C MET A 501 39.27 1.09 6.81
N LEU A 502 39.90 2.27 6.91
CA LEU A 502 41.18 2.56 6.24
C LEU A 502 42.38 1.79 6.82
N LEU A 503 42.23 1.18 8.01
CA LEU A 503 43.29 0.40 8.65
C LEU A 503 43.40 -1.00 8.02
N ALA A 504 44.61 -1.57 8.07
CA ALA A 504 44.81 -2.96 7.71
C ALA A 504 43.96 -3.89 8.61
N SER A 505 43.53 -5.03 8.06
CA SER A 505 42.60 -5.94 8.76
C SER A 505 43.09 -6.35 10.16
N ALA A 506 44.39 -6.61 10.34
CA ALA A 506 44.96 -6.98 11.63
C ALA A 506 44.92 -5.84 12.66
N ASP A 507 45.15 -4.61 12.21
CA ASP A 507 45.14 -3.42 13.07
C ASP A 507 43.71 -3.08 13.50
N ARG A 508 42.76 -3.14 12.56
CA ARG A 508 41.33 -2.96 12.82
C ARG A 508 40.83 -3.95 13.87
N VAL A 509 41.14 -5.24 13.72
CA VAL A 509 40.75 -6.28 14.71
C VAL A 509 41.33 -5.97 16.09
N THR A 510 42.57 -5.48 16.16
CA THR A 510 43.21 -5.15 17.43
C THR A 510 42.54 -3.96 18.12
N LEU A 511 42.20 -2.90 17.38
CA LEU A 511 41.51 -1.74 17.95
C LEU A 511 40.06 -2.03 18.34
N LEU A 512 39.33 -2.83 17.56
CA LEU A 512 37.95 -3.20 17.84
C LEU A 512 37.78 -4.14 19.06
N GLN A 513 38.88 -4.61 19.66
CA GLN A 513 38.86 -5.28 20.97
C GLN A 513 38.70 -4.30 22.15
N LEU A 514 38.89 -2.99 21.90
CA LEU A 514 38.70 -1.95 22.90
C LEU A 514 37.20 -1.63 23.06
N PRO A 515 36.78 -1.04 24.19
CA PRO A 515 35.43 -0.53 24.35
C PRO A 515 35.04 0.43 23.22
N VAL A 516 33.83 0.27 22.67
CA VAL A 516 33.30 1.04 21.52
C VAL A 516 33.51 2.55 21.68
N ALA A 517 33.17 3.10 22.85
CA ALA A 517 33.34 4.54 23.14
C ALA A 517 34.80 5.01 23.05
N GLN A 518 35.76 4.14 23.40
CA GLN A 518 37.19 4.45 23.26
C GLN A 518 37.60 4.43 21.79
N VAL A 519 37.14 3.44 21.01
CA VAL A 519 37.46 3.36 19.57
C VAL A 519 36.91 4.57 18.81
N GLN A 520 35.67 4.97 19.08
CA GLN A 520 35.08 6.19 18.53
C GLN A 520 35.94 7.43 18.86
N SER A 521 36.28 7.59 20.14
CA SER A 521 37.08 8.72 20.60
C SER A 521 38.48 8.73 19.98
N LEU A 522 39.08 7.54 19.80
CA LEU A 522 40.38 7.38 19.17
C LEU A 522 40.34 7.74 17.69
N ALA A 523 39.31 7.29 16.97
CA ALA A 523 39.15 7.60 15.55
C ALA A 523 39.10 9.12 15.35
N VAL A 524 38.24 9.81 16.10
CA VAL A 524 38.12 11.28 16.03
C VAL A 524 39.41 12.01 16.41
N ALA A 525 40.15 11.50 17.41
CA ALA A 525 41.31 12.21 17.97
C ALA A 525 42.62 12.02 17.18
N TYR A 526 42.76 10.96 16.39
CA TYR A 526 44.04 10.52 15.85
C TYR A 526 44.02 10.24 14.35
N THR A 527 45.17 10.37 13.69
CA THR A 527 45.31 10.04 12.25
C THR A 527 45.36 8.53 12.01
N VAL A 528 45.15 8.09 10.77
CA VAL A 528 45.27 6.66 10.38
C VAL A 528 46.66 6.10 10.73
N ASP A 529 47.73 6.88 10.55
CA ASP A 529 49.10 6.48 10.91
C ASP A 529 49.30 6.31 12.43
N ASP A 530 48.67 7.18 13.23
CA ASP A 530 48.69 7.07 14.69
C ASP A 530 47.91 5.84 15.17
N LEU A 531 46.75 5.57 14.56
CA LEU A 531 45.92 4.42 14.87
C LEU A 531 46.59 3.10 14.47
N THR A 532 47.23 3.06 13.30
CA THR A 532 48.05 1.91 12.85
C THR A 532 49.20 1.64 13.81
N TRP A 533 49.91 2.71 14.19
CA TRP A 533 50.98 2.60 15.18
C TRP A 533 50.43 2.06 16.52
N LEU A 534 49.33 2.61 17.01
CA LEU A 534 48.71 2.21 18.28
C LEU A 534 48.26 0.76 18.24
N ALA A 535 47.63 0.31 17.16
CA ALA A 535 47.19 -1.07 16.97
C ALA A 535 48.37 -2.04 17.02
N SER A 536 49.42 -1.77 16.24
CA SER A 536 50.63 -2.60 16.23
C SER A 536 51.26 -2.68 17.62
N TYR A 537 51.31 -1.57 18.36
CA TYR A 537 51.90 -1.54 19.69
C TYR A 537 51.03 -2.24 20.74
N ALA A 538 49.71 -2.10 20.63
CA ALA A 538 48.74 -2.71 21.53
C ALA A 538 48.81 -4.25 21.56
N THR A 539 49.27 -4.89 20.48
CA THR A 539 49.49 -6.35 20.44
C THR A 539 50.59 -6.83 21.39
N ALA A 540 51.57 -5.98 21.69
CA ALA A 540 52.68 -6.28 22.59
C ALA A 540 52.35 -6.02 24.07
N LEU A 541 51.18 -5.42 24.36
CA LEU A 541 50.76 -5.05 25.71
C LEU A 541 49.72 -6.01 26.27
N ALA A 542 49.76 -6.22 27.59
CA ALA A 542 48.69 -6.93 28.30
C ALA A 542 47.37 -6.14 28.22
N PRO A 543 46.19 -6.79 28.29
CA PRO A 543 44.89 -6.11 28.13
C PRO A 543 44.68 -4.91 29.07
N GLN A 544 45.11 -5.04 30.33
CA GLN A 544 45.01 -3.96 31.32
C GLN A 544 45.93 -2.77 30.98
N GLN A 545 47.17 -3.03 30.56
CA GLN A 545 48.12 -2.00 30.14
C GLN A 545 47.62 -1.28 28.87
N ARG A 546 47.01 -2.02 27.95
CA ARG A 546 46.40 -1.46 26.73
C ARG A 546 45.27 -0.48 27.07
N ALA A 547 44.36 -0.86 27.96
CA ALA A 547 43.27 0.01 28.40
C ALA A 547 43.78 1.28 29.10
N GLN A 548 44.79 1.15 29.97
CA GLN A 548 45.42 2.31 30.64
C GLN A 548 46.11 3.25 29.66
N LEU A 549 46.83 2.70 28.67
CA LEU A 549 47.46 3.50 27.63
C LEU A 549 46.43 4.27 26.81
N VAL A 550 45.36 3.61 26.37
CA VAL A 550 44.30 4.23 25.56
C VAL A 550 43.58 5.33 26.35
N ASP A 551 43.18 5.04 27.59
CA ASP A 551 42.54 6.02 28.47
C ASP A 551 43.44 7.24 28.76
N ARG A 552 44.75 7.02 28.81
CA ARG A 552 45.72 8.10 28.95
C ARG A 552 45.85 8.93 27.67
N LEU A 553 45.93 8.28 26.52
CA LEU A 553 46.03 8.94 25.21
C LEU A 553 44.81 9.81 24.91
N LEU A 554 43.61 9.31 25.20
CA LEU A 554 42.38 10.09 25.04
C LEU A 554 42.34 11.35 25.91
N ARG A 555 42.92 11.30 27.12
CA ARG A 555 43.03 12.47 28.01
C ARG A 555 44.16 13.41 27.64
N GLU A 556 45.26 12.88 27.11
CA GLU A 556 46.45 13.66 26.73
C GLU A 556 46.95 13.31 25.31
N PRO A 557 46.31 13.86 24.26
CA PRO A 557 46.65 13.51 22.88
C PRO A 557 48.10 13.84 22.47
N ALA A 558 48.69 14.85 23.11
CA ALA A 558 50.08 15.27 22.90
C ALA A 558 51.13 14.21 23.28
N LEU A 559 50.74 13.13 23.96
CA LEU A 559 51.63 12.00 24.25
C LEU A 559 51.96 11.17 22.99
N MET A 560 51.05 11.09 22.02
CA MET A 560 51.16 10.18 20.88
C MET A 560 52.50 10.32 20.12
N PRO A 561 52.98 11.52 19.73
CA PRO A 561 54.26 11.64 19.02
C PRO A 561 55.47 11.19 19.85
N ARG A 562 55.39 11.27 21.19
CA ARG A 562 56.47 10.84 22.09
C ARG A 562 56.54 9.32 22.19
N LEU A 563 55.40 8.65 22.21
CA LEU A 563 55.37 7.19 22.33
C LEU A 563 55.96 6.48 21.11
N LYS A 564 55.98 7.14 19.94
CA LYS A 564 56.57 6.59 18.72
C LYS A 564 58.09 6.40 18.79
N PHE A 565 58.79 6.98 19.77
CA PHE A 565 60.22 6.76 19.95
C PHE A 565 60.52 5.36 20.52
N GLU A 566 61.48 4.66 19.90
CA GLU A 566 61.76 3.25 20.18
C GLU A 566 62.16 2.98 21.64
N ASP A 567 62.96 3.85 22.23
CA ASP A 567 63.43 3.74 23.61
C ASP A 567 62.31 3.99 24.64
N ILE A 568 61.36 4.87 24.33
CA ILE A 568 60.15 5.05 25.16
C ILE A 568 59.27 3.81 25.08
N ARG A 569 59.10 3.27 23.87
CA ARG A 569 58.32 2.06 23.62
C ARG A 569 58.87 0.85 24.39
N LYS A 570 60.19 0.64 24.38
CA LYS A 570 60.84 -0.44 25.14
C LYS A 570 60.66 -0.28 26.63
N ALA A 571 60.82 0.95 27.14
CA ALA A 571 60.63 1.23 28.56
C ALA A 571 59.19 0.95 29.04
N LEU A 572 58.18 1.24 28.21
CA LEU A 572 56.78 0.95 28.51
C LEU A 572 56.42 -0.55 28.42
N LEU A 573 57.19 -1.36 27.68
CA LEU A 573 57.02 -2.82 27.68
C LEU A 573 57.67 -3.48 28.90
N GLU A 574 58.72 -2.86 29.44
CA GLU A 574 59.47 -3.36 30.59
C GLU A 574 58.90 -2.86 31.94
N THR A 575 57.90 -1.97 31.94
CA THR A 575 57.40 -1.32 33.17
C THR A 575 56.34 -2.14 33.90
N ASP A 576 56.48 -2.23 35.22
CA ASP A 576 55.48 -2.82 36.12
C ASP A 576 54.39 -1.81 36.54
N ASN A 577 54.66 -0.50 36.42
CA ASN A 577 53.75 0.58 36.81
C ASN A 577 53.47 1.54 35.64
N MET A 578 52.61 1.08 34.71
CA MET A 578 52.23 1.82 33.50
C MET A 578 51.62 3.21 33.78
N PRO A 579 50.72 3.41 34.75
CA PRO A 579 50.17 4.73 35.05
C PRO A 579 51.22 5.78 35.43
N GLU A 580 52.17 5.42 36.30
CA GLU A 580 53.24 6.34 36.71
C GLU A 580 54.21 6.59 35.56
N THR A 581 54.56 5.56 34.80
CA THR A 581 55.43 5.69 33.63
C THR A 581 54.82 6.62 32.56
N LEU A 582 53.51 6.54 32.32
CA LEU A 582 52.83 7.43 31.37
C LEU A 582 52.65 8.85 31.92
N THR A 583 52.49 9.02 33.24
CA THR A 583 52.45 10.32 33.89
C THR A 583 53.80 11.02 33.80
N PHE A 584 54.90 10.28 33.97
CA PHE A 584 56.26 10.77 33.80
C PHE A 584 56.54 11.33 32.38
N LEU A 585 55.93 10.71 31.36
CA LEU A 585 56.06 11.08 29.95
C LEU A 585 55.18 12.26 29.53
N ALA A 586 54.27 12.72 30.38
CA ALA A 586 53.36 13.83 30.11
C ALA A 586 54.11 15.12 29.75
N PRO A 587 53.47 16.04 29.01
CA PRO A 587 54.03 17.38 28.81
C PRO A 587 54.31 18.05 30.17
N GLU A 588 55.51 18.60 30.34
CA GLU A 588 55.83 19.33 31.56
C GLU A 588 54.91 20.54 31.69
N LYS A 589 54.36 20.76 32.90
CA LYS A 589 53.65 21.99 33.21
C LYS A 589 54.58 23.18 32.96
N PRO A 590 54.08 24.29 32.39
CA PRO A 590 54.92 25.48 32.20
C PRO A 590 55.49 25.90 33.54
N VAL A 591 56.83 25.98 33.61
CA VAL A 591 57.53 26.31 34.85
C VAL A 591 57.16 27.74 35.25
N GLN A 592 56.51 27.87 36.41
CA GLN A 592 56.13 29.17 36.96
C GLN A 592 57.23 29.74 37.87
N ASN A 593 57.97 28.88 38.59
CA ASN A 593 59.09 29.25 39.44
C ASN A 593 60.29 28.29 39.27
N PRO A 594 61.56 28.75 39.28
CA PRO A 594 62.74 27.88 39.30
C PRO A 594 62.75 26.82 40.41
N MET A 595 62.06 27.03 41.53
CA MET A 595 61.89 25.99 42.56
C MET A 595 61.05 24.80 42.09
N ASP A 596 60.08 25.01 41.20
CA ASP A 596 59.22 23.93 40.66
C ASP A 596 60.03 22.94 39.80
N GLN A 597 61.09 23.43 39.14
CA GLN A 597 62.02 22.57 38.39
C GLN A 597 62.82 21.68 39.33
N VAL A 598 63.26 22.19 40.48
CA VAL A 598 64.06 21.42 41.44
C VAL A 598 63.18 20.38 42.14
N THR A 599 61.96 20.74 42.55
CA THR A 599 61.03 19.79 43.16
C THR A 599 60.62 18.71 42.17
N GLY A 600 60.41 19.05 40.90
CA GLY A 600 60.12 18.08 39.84
C GLY A 600 61.26 17.06 39.65
N VAL A 601 62.53 17.49 39.68
CA VAL A 601 63.69 16.58 39.61
C VAL A 601 63.73 15.63 40.80
N ILE A 602 63.42 16.11 42.00
CA ILE A 602 63.43 15.29 43.23
C ILE A 602 62.31 14.24 43.19
N GLU A 603 61.10 14.62 42.75
CA GLU A 603 59.96 13.73 42.59
C GLU A 603 60.20 12.68 41.50
N ASP A 604 60.72 13.10 40.34
CA ASP A 604 61.10 12.19 39.26
C ASP A 604 62.21 11.21 39.69
N THR A 605 63.15 11.65 40.54
CA THR A 605 64.21 10.79 41.07
C THR A 605 63.65 9.76 42.06
N SER A 606 62.65 10.11 42.87
CA SER A 606 62.05 9.16 43.81
C SER A 606 61.25 8.08 43.10
N GLN A 607 60.50 8.42 42.04
CA GLN A 607 59.75 7.46 41.23
C GLN A 607 60.67 6.41 40.57
N VAL A 608 61.83 6.83 40.08
CA VAL A 608 62.84 5.90 39.54
C VAL A 608 63.40 4.98 40.62
N LEU A 609 63.77 5.54 41.79
CA LEU A 609 64.37 4.77 42.88
C LEU A 609 63.41 3.73 43.47
N ASN A 610 62.11 4.02 43.44
CA ASN A 610 61.04 3.11 43.87
C ASN A 610 60.73 2.02 42.83
N GLY A 611 61.29 2.11 41.61
CA GLY A 611 61.02 1.18 40.51
C GLY A 611 59.75 1.49 39.72
N ASP A 612 59.08 2.61 39.99
CA ASP A 612 57.84 3.02 39.31
C ASP A 612 58.10 3.52 37.88
N VAL A 613 59.31 4.03 37.60
CA VAL A 613 59.71 4.55 36.28
C VAL A 613 61.05 3.95 35.84
N PRO A 614 61.16 3.39 34.62
CA PRO A 614 62.42 2.87 34.09
C PRO A 614 63.53 3.93 34.01
N TRP A 615 64.74 3.60 34.50
CA TRP A 615 65.91 4.50 34.51
C TRP A 615 66.25 5.12 33.15
N ARG A 616 66.00 4.39 32.06
CA ARG A 616 66.26 4.87 30.69
C ARG A 616 65.44 6.12 30.33
N LEU A 617 64.19 6.22 30.82
CA LEU A 617 63.33 7.37 30.57
C LEU A 617 63.79 8.61 31.34
N PHE A 618 64.26 8.42 32.57
CA PHE A 618 64.83 9.49 33.37
C PHE A 618 66.06 10.12 32.71
N LEU A 619 67.00 9.29 32.26
CA LEU A 619 68.17 9.76 31.53
C LEU A 619 67.78 10.57 30.29
N ARG A 620 66.78 10.13 29.53
CA ARG A 620 66.32 10.86 28.35
C ARG A 620 65.71 12.22 28.68
N LYS A 621 64.85 12.30 29.69
CA LYS A 621 64.21 13.57 30.10
C LYS A 621 65.25 14.62 30.50
N TYR A 622 66.33 14.19 31.14
CA TYR A 622 67.41 15.07 31.61
C TYR A 622 68.66 15.12 30.72
N ALA A 623 68.67 14.42 29.57
CA ALA A 623 69.83 14.37 28.66
C ALA A 623 70.10 15.69 27.91
N THR A 624 69.17 16.65 27.90
CA THR A 624 69.41 17.95 27.28
C THR A 624 70.37 18.80 28.10
N LEU A 625 71.20 19.60 27.45
CA LEU A 625 72.29 20.36 28.10
C LEU A 625 71.77 21.30 29.20
N ARG A 626 70.56 21.85 29.03
CA ARG A 626 69.86 22.66 30.04
C ARG A 626 69.42 21.85 31.26
N ASN A 627 68.82 20.68 31.04
CA ASN A 627 68.32 19.82 32.11
C ASN A 627 69.47 19.11 32.85
N GLY A 628 70.54 18.77 32.14
CA GLY A 628 71.77 18.23 32.72
C GLY A 628 72.49 19.23 33.64
N LEU A 629 72.50 20.52 33.29
CA LEU A 629 73.04 21.57 34.17
C LEU A 629 72.21 21.73 35.46
N ILE A 630 70.89 21.54 35.39
CA ILE A 630 70.00 21.57 36.56
C ILE A 630 70.27 20.36 37.44
N LEU A 631 70.35 19.16 36.85
CA LEU A 631 70.64 17.92 37.58
C LEU A 631 72.02 17.99 38.26
N LEU A 632 73.02 18.54 37.57
CA LEU A 632 74.33 18.85 38.13
C LEU A 632 74.22 19.87 39.28
N GLY A 633 73.41 20.92 39.13
CA GLY A 633 73.15 21.93 40.16
C GLY A 633 72.51 21.34 41.41
N VAL A 634 71.53 20.44 41.27
CA VAL A 634 70.90 19.72 42.39
C VAL A 634 71.91 18.80 43.07
N LEU A 635 72.71 18.05 42.31
CA LEU A 635 73.77 17.18 42.85
C LEU A 635 74.84 17.98 43.61
N ILE A 636 75.25 19.13 43.09
CA ILE A 636 76.21 20.03 43.75
C ILE A 636 75.58 20.61 45.03
N GLY A 637 74.32 21.06 44.98
CA GLY A 637 73.60 21.58 46.14
C GLY A 637 73.46 20.53 47.25
N LEU A 638 73.12 19.30 46.89
CA LEU A 638 73.00 18.17 47.80
C LEU A 638 74.37 17.77 48.38
N TRP A 639 75.43 17.78 47.57
CA TRP A 639 76.80 17.58 48.04
C TRP A 639 77.24 18.64 49.04
N ILE A 640 76.92 19.92 48.80
CA ILE A 640 77.20 21.02 49.73
C ILE A 640 76.42 20.83 51.05
N LEU A 641 75.14 20.43 50.98
CA LEU A 641 74.29 20.18 52.15
C LEU A 641 74.80 19.02 53.00
N ILE A 642 75.18 17.89 52.37
CA ILE A 642 75.83 16.76 53.03
C ILE A 642 77.11 17.24 53.71
N ARG A 643 77.94 18.00 52.99
CA ARG A 643 79.19 18.54 53.54
C ARG A 643 78.94 19.48 54.73
N LEU A 644 77.84 20.23 54.74
CA LEU A 644 77.46 21.12 55.85
C LEU A 644 76.90 20.34 57.05
N MET A 645 76.07 19.32 56.84
CA MET A 645 75.58 18.47 57.94
C MET A 645 76.73 17.72 58.62
N PHE A 646 77.66 17.15 57.86
CA PHE A 646 78.82 16.44 58.42
C PHE A 646 79.91 17.37 58.99
N ARG A 647 79.84 18.68 58.76
CA ARG A 647 80.81 19.66 59.30
C ARG A 647 80.36 20.29 60.62
N ARG A 648 79.11 20.09 61.06
CA ARG A 648 78.56 20.67 62.31
C ARG A 648 78.71 19.77 63.54
N ASN A 649 79.78 18.97 63.60
CA ASN A 649 80.10 18.14 64.77
C ASN A 649 81.57 18.27 65.21
N GLN A 650 82.04 19.51 65.38
CA GLN A 650 83.29 19.79 66.12
C GLN A 650 83.08 20.91 67.17
N GLY A 651 82.79 20.44 68.39
CA GLY A 651 83.22 20.95 69.70
C GLY A 651 83.20 22.47 69.98
N VAL A 652 82.15 22.93 70.67
CA VAL A 652 82.23 24.14 71.52
C VAL A 652 82.80 23.73 72.88
N ASN A 653 84.05 24.09 73.15
CA ASN A 653 84.71 23.89 74.45
C ASN A 653 84.51 25.15 75.32
N VAL A 654 83.78 25.01 76.43
CA VAL A 654 83.61 26.04 77.45
C VAL A 654 84.74 25.89 78.48
N THR A 655 85.63 26.88 78.57
CA THR A 655 86.71 26.94 79.56
C THR A 655 86.19 27.49 80.89
N ILE A 656 86.21 26.66 81.93
CA ILE A 656 86.01 27.07 83.33
C ILE A 656 87.38 27.38 83.94
N ASN A 657 87.52 28.58 84.49
CA ASN A 657 88.73 29.11 85.13
C ASN A 657 88.76 28.68 86.62
N MET A 658 89.85 28.06 87.09
CA MET A 658 90.11 27.85 88.53
C MET A 658 91.52 28.38 88.88
N PRO A 659 91.68 29.13 89.99
CA PRO A 659 92.94 29.76 90.38
C PRO A 659 93.86 28.82 91.17
N ASP A 660 95.16 29.03 90.97
CA ASP A 660 96.30 28.32 91.58
C ASP A 660 96.27 28.32 93.13
N ARG A 661 96.49 27.14 93.72
CA ARG A 661 96.89 27.00 95.13
C ARG A 661 98.41 26.86 95.22
N GLU A 662 99.00 27.83 95.91
CA GLU A 662 100.39 27.87 96.37
C GLU A 662 100.85 26.57 97.05
N LYS A 663 102.08 26.18 96.73
CA LYS A 663 102.91 25.27 97.52
C LYS A 663 103.67 26.09 98.57
N LYS A 664 103.53 25.77 99.85
CA LYS A 664 104.52 26.07 100.90
C LYS A 664 105.21 24.78 101.33
N LYS A 665 106.53 24.78 101.26
CA LYS A 665 107.37 24.48 102.42
C LYS A 665 107.69 25.81 103.08
#